data_AF-A0AAD7ZMF8-F1
#
_entry.id   AF-A0AAD7ZMF8-F1
#
_cell.length_a   1.000
_cell.length_b   1.000
_cell.length_c   1.000
_cell.angle_alpha   90.00
_cell.angle_beta   90.00
_cell.angle_gamma   90.00
#
_symmetry.space_group_name_H-M   'P 1'
#
loop_
_entity.id
_entity.type
_entity.pdbx_description
1 polymer ?
#
loop_
_entity_poly.entity_id
_entity_poly.type
_entity_poly.pdbx_seq_one_letter_code
_entity_poly.pdbx_strand_id
1 'polypeptide(L)'
;MEKTLLFTVIYFVLLTWLTLPCSGQDAELPTLYEYYTDGGIEAGLETLPGAFQLNKKNITLYSGSIHYFRVHPDYWRDRLTKLRAAGFNAVQTYVPWNLHEPEKDVFDFGDGDNDMSLFLDVVTFLKIAQEEDLFVLFRPSAYICAEWEFGGMPSWLLRYEGIKVRSSDERFLDRVDIFYSKLFPLIEDMQFTKGGPIIAFQVENEYGGLIQDGSPIDTDYLLFLKDTYIKYGAVELLYTSDNPSVHAERGSVPGLLQTANFKSNAGLELGKLQQYQPDMPRMVSEYWSGWFDPLVYSLRDLIINIHTILNFPSSINLYMFHGGTSFGFLNGANSALYFPYYQADVSSYDYNAPLSEAGDYTDKYNASVDIIANYNKVATKLPALPAESKKIAYDTAPITQQLTYNQVLENIGEEDRVTSDQVISMENLSVNNNNDCPPCHLMADRRTSKSIPFPYHRFLQFFQLFKVIPQFNMEEVALRLCCGIPFLICMADLPTLYDYYTEGGIYSGLETLPDTFQLNRKNITLFSGAIHYFRVHPEYWRDRLRKLRAAGFNTVETYVPWNLHEPEQDVFDFGKGNNDMSMFLDVVKYIKLAQEEDLLVILRPSPYICSEWDFGGMPSWLLRFPGLVVRSSEQQFLDRVSKYNNKLLPLFKDLQFTRGGPVIAFQIENEYGGLVEDGSPVDTKYLEFLRDEFLKHDIVELLFTSDNPSMHGETGAIAGVLQTANFQVNPENELSILKKFQPDKPLMVMEFWAGWFDHWFEKHHTTTVE
;
A
#
# COMPACT_ATOMS: atom_id res chain seq x y z
N MET A 1 5.79 29.76 50.92
CA MET A 1 4.91 28.75 51.54
C MET A 1 4.27 27.84 50.49
N GLU A 2 4.96 27.54 49.37
CA GLU A 2 4.42 26.73 48.25
C GLU A 2 5.46 25.77 47.64
N LYS A 3 6.62 25.59 48.28
CA LYS A 3 7.64 24.61 47.86
C LYS A 3 7.80 23.44 48.83
N THR A 4 6.94 23.35 49.84
CA THR A 4 6.97 22.29 50.87
C THR A 4 5.76 21.34 50.77
N LEU A 5 4.78 21.62 49.89
CA LEU A 5 3.59 20.77 49.72
C LEU A 5 3.77 19.71 48.61
N LEU A 6 4.69 19.92 47.66
CA LEU A 6 4.93 18.99 46.55
C LEU A 6 5.79 17.78 46.97
N PHE A 7 6.62 17.92 48.00
CA PHE A 7 7.46 16.83 48.52
C PHE A 7 6.71 15.84 49.42
N THR A 8 5.58 16.24 50.01
CA THR A 8 4.79 15.37 50.89
C THR A 8 3.84 14.46 50.12
N VAL A 9 3.40 14.85 48.92
CA VAL A 9 2.53 14.00 48.07
C VAL A 9 3.33 12.93 47.34
N ILE A 10 4.56 13.22 46.92
CA ILE A 10 5.43 12.24 46.25
C ILE A 10 5.94 11.18 47.23
N TYR A 11 6.16 11.54 48.50
CA TYR A 11 6.60 10.57 49.53
C TYR A 11 5.44 9.67 50.03
N PHE A 12 4.18 10.12 49.96
CA PHE A 12 3.01 9.30 50.34
C PHE A 12 2.57 8.31 49.24
N VAL A 13 2.83 8.60 47.97
CA VAL A 13 2.57 7.67 46.85
C VAL A 13 3.64 6.57 46.79
N LEU A 14 4.88 6.83 47.23
CA LEU A 14 5.95 5.83 47.28
C LEU A 14 5.89 4.89 48.51
N LEU A 15 5.17 5.25 49.59
CA LEU A 15 5.00 4.40 50.78
C LEU A 15 3.70 3.59 50.77
N THR A 16 2.78 3.85 49.84
CA THR A 16 1.57 3.03 49.61
C THR A 16 1.78 1.89 48.61
N TRP A 17 2.95 1.81 47.96
CA TRP A 17 3.38 0.69 47.12
C TRP A 17 4.27 -0.35 47.82
N LEU A 18 4.54 -0.19 49.13
CA LEU A 18 5.41 -1.10 49.91
C LEU A 18 4.75 -1.71 51.14
N THR A 19 3.41 -1.72 51.21
CA THR A 19 2.67 -2.47 52.24
C THR A 19 1.44 -3.16 51.63
N LEU A 20 1.67 -4.10 50.72
CA LEU A 20 0.83 -5.29 50.62
C LEU A 20 1.64 -6.48 51.16
N PRO A 21 1.04 -7.34 52.00
CA PRO A 21 1.78 -8.33 52.75
C PRO A 21 2.34 -9.40 51.82
N CYS A 22 3.66 -9.59 51.87
CA CYS A 22 4.32 -10.79 51.41
C CYS A 22 4.00 -11.93 52.39
N SER A 23 2.77 -12.44 52.30
CA SER A 23 2.33 -13.68 52.93
C SER A 23 1.07 -14.17 52.24
N GLY A 24 1.27 -14.87 51.12
CA GLY A 24 0.27 -15.66 50.42
C GLY A 24 1.05 -16.48 49.40
N GLN A 25 0.80 -17.77 49.32
CA GLN A 25 1.44 -18.67 48.36
C GLN A 25 1.49 -18.04 46.96
N ASP A 26 2.56 -18.27 46.20
CA ASP A 26 2.58 -18.07 44.75
C ASP A 26 1.41 -18.86 44.15
N ALA A 27 0.24 -18.24 44.06
CA ALA A 27 -0.90 -18.83 43.38
C ALA A 27 -0.56 -18.73 41.89
N GLU A 28 -0.22 -19.85 41.26
CA GLU A 28 -0.10 -19.91 39.81
C GLU A 28 -1.37 -19.29 39.19
N LEU A 29 -1.18 -18.31 38.31
CA LEU A 29 -2.30 -17.71 37.58
C LEU A 29 -3.02 -18.80 36.77
N PRO A 30 -4.36 -18.76 36.67
CA PRO A 30 -5.09 -19.71 35.85
C PRO A 30 -4.82 -19.46 34.36
N THR A 31 -5.00 -20.50 33.54
CA THR A 31 -5.16 -20.38 32.08
C THR A 31 -6.46 -19.63 31.74
N LEU A 32 -6.63 -19.18 30.48
CA LEU A 32 -7.89 -18.58 30.02
C LEU A 32 -9.05 -19.56 30.16
N TYR A 33 -8.87 -20.82 29.78
CA TYR A 33 -9.93 -21.82 29.93
C TYR A 33 -10.28 -22.04 31.40
N GLU A 34 -9.30 -22.24 32.29
CA GLU A 34 -9.59 -22.35 33.73
C GLU A 34 -10.32 -21.11 34.25
N TYR A 35 -9.91 -19.92 33.84
CA TYR A 35 -10.57 -18.68 34.26
C TYR A 35 -12.01 -18.60 33.76
N TYR A 36 -12.28 -18.89 32.48
CA TYR A 36 -13.61 -18.72 31.88
C TYR A 36 -14.54 -19.92 32.08
N THR A 37 -14.02 -21.12 32.40
CA THR A 37 -14.83 -22.33 32.62
C THR A 37 -14.83 -22.82 34.07
N ASP A 38 -14.28 -22.05 35.01
CA ASP A 38 -14.43 -22.32 36.44
C ASP A 38 -15.92 -22.39 36.82
N GLY A 39 -16.35 -23.52 37.36
CA GLY A 39 -17.77 -23.84 37.62
C GLY A 39 -18.50 -24.57 36.48
N GLY A 40 -17.83 -24.85 35.36
CA GLY A 40 -18.41 -25.47 34.17
C GLY A 40 -18.78 -24.45 33.09
N ILE A 41 -19.22 -24.94 31.93
CA ILE A 41 -19.64 -24.12 30.79
C ILE A 41 -21.16 -23.99 30.83
N GLU A 42 -21.66 -22.77 31.03
CA GLU A 42 -23.08 -22.44 31.11
C GLU A 42 -23.57 -21.68 29.87
N ALA A 43 -22.71 -20.86 29.25
CA ALA A 43 -23.03 -20.06 28.06
C ALA A 43 -21.78 -19.78 27.21
N GLY A 44 -22.00 -19.57 25.92
CA GLY A 44 -20.97 -19.13 24.95
C GLY A 44 -20.63 -17.64 25.09
N LEU A 45 -20.19 -17.04 23.98
CA LEU A 45 -19.99 -15.59 23.90
C LEU A 45 -21.34 -14.90 23.68
N GLU A 46 -21.68 -13.98 24.58
CA GLU A 46 -22.92 -13.22 24.56
C GLU A 46 -22.64 -11.71 24.46
N THR A 47 -23.55 -10.99 23.80
CA THR A 47 -23.50 -9.52 23.70
C THR A 47 -24.37 -8.90 24.77
N LEU A 48 -23.79 -8.00 25.58
CA LEU A 48 -24.49 -7.12 26.51
C LEU A 48 -24.34 -5.65 26.05
N PRO A 49 -25.17 -4.73 26.59
CA PRO A 49 -24.99 -3.28 26.40
C PRO A 49 -23.54 -2.81 26.53
N GLY A 50 -22.88 -2.61 25.38
CA GLY A 50 -21.51 -2.14 25.26
C GLY A 50 -20.39 -3.10 25.70
N ALA A 51 -20.67 -4.38 25.96
CA ALA A 51 -19.67 -5.35 26.44
C ALA A 51 -19.93 -6.79 25.95
N PHE A 52 -18.88 -7.60 25.88
CA PHE A 52 -19.01 -9.05 25.69
C PHE A 52 -18.95 -9.78 27.04
N GLN A 53 -19.67 -10.88 27.15
CA GLN A 53 -19.49 -11.88 28.20
C GLN A 53 -19.21 -13.23 27.60
N LEU A 54 -18.20 -13.92 28.10
CA LEU A 54 -17.96 -15.33 27.81
C LEU A 54 -18.24 -16.10 29.10
N ASN A 55 -19.16 -17.06 29.04
CA ASN A 55 -19.58 -17.85 30.20
C ASN A 55 -19.89 -16.97 31.43
N LYS A 56 -20.69 -15.92 31.24
CA LYS A 56 -21.11 -14.94 32.27
C LYS A 56 -20.00 -14.08 32.87
N LYS A 57 -18.77 -14.14 32.35
CA LYS A 57 -17.65 -13.28 32.76
C LYS A 57 -17.36 -12.27 31.65
N ASN A 58 -17.17 -11.01 32.02
CA ASN A 58 -16.83 -9.96 31.04
C ASN A 58 -15.53 -10.31 30.31
N ILE A 59 -15.50 -10.05 29.01
CA ILE A 59 -14.32 -10.27 28.17
C ILE A 59 -14.14 -9.10 27.20
N THR A 60 -12.89 -8.70 27.01
CA THR A 60 -12.47 -7.92 25.84
C THR A 60 -11.68 -8.87 24.96
N LEU A 61 -12.05 -8.99 23.69
CA LEU A 61 -11.34 -9.86 22.77
C LEU A 61 -10.13 -9.10 22.22
N TYR A 62 -8.96 -9.69 22.45
CA TYR A 62 -7.70 -9.32 21.82
C TYR A 62 -7.35 -10.47 20.89
N SER A 63 -7.70 -10.33 19.62
CA SER A 63 -7.55 -11.34 18.58
C SER A 63 -6.47 -10.98 17.57
N GLY A 64 -5.82 -11.99 17.00
CA GLY A 64 -4.91 -11.83 15.86
C GLY A 64 -5.27 -12.81 14.76
N SER A 65 -5.26 -12.35 13.50
CA SER A 65 -5.51 -13.25 12.36
C SER A 65 -4.27 -14.04 12.00
N ILE A 66 -4.43 -15.36 11.95
CA ILE A 66 -3.44 -16.35 11.49
C ILE A 66 -4.20 -17.38 10.66
N HIS A 67 -3.84 -17.50 9.38
CA HIS A 67 -4.52 -18.41 8.47
C HIS A 67 -3.78 -19.74 8.39
N TYR A 68 -4.42 -20.83 8.81
CA TYR A 68 -3.79 -22.16 8.84
C TYR A 68 -3.31 -22.61 7.45
N PHE A 69 -4.01 -22.21 6.40
CA PHE A 69 -3.68 -22.52 5.00
C PHE A 69 -2.52 -21.69 4.42
N ARG A 70 -1.99 -20.70 5.17
CA ARG A 70 -0.80 -19.91 4.81
C ARG A 70 0.43 -20.23 5.67
N VAL A 71 0.30 -21.17 6.61
CA VAL A 71 1.35 -21.57 7.55
C VAL A 71 1.50 -23.07 7.52
N HIS A 72 2.70 -23.58 7.28
CA HIS A 72 2.93 -25.02 7.32
C HIS A 72 2.57 -25.60 8.71
N PRO A 73 1.89 -26.76 8.81
CA PRO A 73 1.37 -27.31 10.07
C PRO A 73 2.39 -27.48 11.18
N ASP A 74 3.62 -27.87 10.85
CA ASP A 74 4.74 -27.95 11.80
C ASP A 74 4.99 -26.65 12.56
N TYR A 75 4.54 -25.52 12.02
CA TYR A 75 4.70 -24.21 12.61
C TYR A 75 3.42 -23.65 13.24
N TRP A 76 2.25 -24.28 13.09
CA TRP A 76 0.99 -23.77 13.67
C TRP A 76 1.13 -23.48 15.16
N ARG A 77 1.66 -24.45 15.92
CA ARG A 77 1.86 -24.29 17.37
C ARG A 77 2.78 -23.11 17.67
N ASP A 78 3.93 -23.01 17.00
CA ASP A 78 4.85 -21.90 17.23
C ASP A 78 4.18 -20.53 17.01
N ARG A 79 3.42 -20.36 15.93
CA ARG A 79 2.76 -19.08 15.62
C ARG A 79 1.66 -18.76 16.64
N LEU A 80 0.89 -19.76 17.06
CA LEU A 80 -0.16 -19.62 18.07
C LEU A 80 0.42 -19.34 19.48
N THR A 81 1.50 -20.02 19.87
CA THR A 81 2.20 -19.73 21.14
C THR A 81 2.72 -18.30 21.16
N LYS A 82 3.26 -17.78 20.04
CA LYS A 82 3.70 -16.38 19.92
C LYS A 82 2.55 -15.40 20.06
N LEU A 83 1.41 -15.65 19.42
CA LEU A 83 0.21 -14.84 19.58
C LEU A 83 -0.24 -14.82 21.05
N ARG A 84 -0.32 -15.99 21.70
CA ARG A 84 -0.68 -16.08 23.12
C ARG A 84 0.32 -15.37 24.02
N ALA A 85 1.63 -15.54 23.79
CA ALA A 85 2.70 -14.88 24.54
C ALA A 85 2.65 -13.35 24.42
N ALA A 86 2.12 -12.80 23.32
CA ALA A 86 1.86 -11.37 23.16
C ALA A 86 0.65 -10.86 23.96
N GLY A 87 -0.03 -11.73 24.72
CA GLY A 87 -1.15 -11.38 25.59
C GLY A 87 -2.53 -11.46 24.93
N PHE A 88 -2.59 -11.87 23.66
CA PHE A 88 -3.85 -12.10 22.94
C PHE A 88 -4.59 -13.29 23.55
N ASN A 89 -5.92 -13.24 23.53
CA ASN A 89 -6.79 -14.27 24.10
C ASN A 89 -7.63 -15.01 23.05
N ALA A 90 -7.54 -14.58 21.78
CA ALA A 90 -8.19 -15.26 20.67
C ALA A 90 -7.31 -15.25 19.41
N VAL A 91 -7.56 -16.20 18.52
CA VAL A 91 -7.07 -16.24 17.14
C VAL A 91 -8.26 -16.19 16.19
N GLN A 92 -8.09 -15.50 15.06
CA GLN A 92 -9.09 -15.48 13.98
C GLN A 92 -8.53 -16.19 12.75
N THR A 93 -9.35 -17.02 12.09
CA THR A 93 -8.97 -17.65 10.82
C THR A 93 -10.16 -17.76 9.87
N TYR A 94 -9.86 -17.62 8.57
CA TYR A 94 -10.76 -18.00 7.47
C TYR A 94 -10.72 -19.50 7.18
N VAL A 95 -11.67 -19.96 6.34
CA VAL A 95 -11.71 -21.30 5.74
C VAL A 95 -11.81 -21.17 4.21
N PRO A 96 -10.79 -21.57 3.43
CA PRO A 96 -10.79 -21.45 1.98
C PRO A 96 -11.56 -22.62 1.34
N TRP A 97 -12.80 -22.40 0.93
CA TRP A 97 -13.66 -23.43 0.32
C TRP A 97 -12.99 -24.10 -0.89
N ASN A 98 -12.30 -23.35 -1.75
CA ASN A 98 -11.59 -23.87 -2.91
C ASN A 98 -10.53 -24.92 -2.60
N LEU A 99 -9.86 -24.86 -1.45
CA LEU A 99 -8.92 -25.89 -1.04
C LEU A 99 -9.61 -27.11 -0.42
N HIS A 100 -10.71 -26.89 0.30
CA HIS A 100 -11.48 -27.97 0.92
C HIS A 100 -12.38 -28.71 -0.06
N GLU A 101 -12.67 -28.11 -1.22
CA GLU A 101 -13.41 -28.72 -2.33
C GLU A 101 -12.75 -28.36 -3.68
N PRO A 102 -11.53 -28.85 -3.94
CA PRO A 102 -10.75 -28.49 -5.13
C PRO A 102 -11.42 -28.99 -6.41
N GLU A 103 -12.17 -30.09 -6.32
CA GLU A 103 -13.03 -30.60 -7.37
C GLU A 103 -14.44 -30.74 -6.81
N LYS A 104 -15.44 -30.54 -7.67
CA LYS A 104 -16.84 -30.63 -7.27
C LYS A 104 -17.12 -32.00 -6.63
N ASP A 105 -17.66 -31.97 -5.42
CA ASP A 105 -18.03 -33.12 -4.59
C ASP A 105 -16.83 -33.96 -4.05
N VAL A 106 -15.60 -33.48 -4.22
CA VAL A 106 -14.39 -34.07 -3.65
C VAL A 106 -13.90 -33.17 -2.54
N PHE A 107 -13.97 -33.65 -1.30
CA PHE A 107 -13.61 -32.86 -0.12
C PHE A 107 -12.31 -33.35 0.51
N ASP A 108 -11.51 -32.41 1.00
CA ASP A 108 -10.26 -32.67 1.72
C ASP A 108 -10.21 -31.84 3.01
N PHE A 109 -10.06 -32.51 4.14
CA PHE A 109 -9.94 -31.90 5.47
C PHE A 109 -8.71 -32.42 6.23
N GLY A 110 -7.64 -32.77 5.51
CA GLY A 110 -6.39 -33.26 6.11
C GLY A 110 -6.04 -34.71 5.79
N ASP A 111 -6.89 -35.42 5.06
CA ASP A 111 -6.80 -36.86 4.77
C ASP A 111 -6.65 -37.19 3.27
N GLY A 112 -6.48 -36.17 2.44
CA GLY A 112 -6.16 -36.28 1.02
C GLY A 112 -4.71 -36.70 0.72
N ASP A 113 -4.47 -37.04 -0.54
CA ASP A 113 -3.19 -37.58 -1.04
C ASP A 113 -2.36 -36.51 -1.81
N ASN A 114 -2.48 -35.24 -1.42
CA ASN A 114 -1.78 -34.13 -2.07
C ASN A 114 -0.99 -33.29 -1.05
N ASP A 115 0.03 -32.58 -1.54
CA ASP A 115 0.94 -31.78 -0.69
C ASP A 115 0.23 -30.66 0.09
N MET A 116 -0.93 -30.19 -0.38
CA MET A 116 -1.73 -29.18 0.33
C MET A 116 -2.64 -29.80 1.39
N SER A 117 -2.95 -31.10 1.33
CA SER A 117 -3.88 -31.76 2.25
C SER A 117 -3.45 -31.59 3.71
N LEU A 118 -2.16 -31.66 4.00
CA LEU A 118 -1.63 -31.45 5.36
C LEU A 118 -2.01 -30.07 5.95
N PHE A 119 -2.20 -29.05 5.12
CA PHE A 119 -2.66 -27.73 5.57
C PHE A 119 -4.15 -27.71 5.91
N LEU A 120 -4.95 -28.66 5.41
CA LEU A 120 -6.41 -28.63 5.46
C LEU A 120 -7.00 -29.28 6.71
N ASP A 121 -6.18 -29.78 7.62
CA ASP A 121 -6.62 -30.28 8.92
C ASP A 121 -6.97 -29.12 9.87
N VAL A 122 -8.10 -28.47 9.58
CA VAL A 122 -8.64 -27.36 10.36
C VAL A 122 -8.97 -27.78 11.79
N VAL A 123 -9.37 -29.04 12.01
CA VAL A 123 -9.69 -29.56 13.35
C VAL A 123 -8.42 -29.63 14.20
N THR A 124 -7.30 -30.10 13.65
CA THR A 124 -6.01 -30.09 14.35
C THR A 124 -5.54 -28.66 14.62
N PHE A 125 -5.66 -27.73 13.68
CA PHE A 125 -5.36 -26.31 13.94
C PHE A 125 -6.17 -25.74 15.11
N LEU A 126 -7.48 -26.01 15.15
CA LEU A 126 -8.37 -25.58 16.24
C LEU A 126 -7.97 -26.20 17.58
N LYS A 127 -7.64 -27.50 17.61
CA LYS A 127 -7.16 -28.18 18.82
C LYS A 127 -5.85 -27.56 19.32
N ILE A 128 -4.91 -27.26 18.43
CA ILE A 128 -3.66 -26.58 18.81
C ILE A 128 -3.97 -25.19 19.38
N ALA A 129 -4.88 -24.43 18.79
CA ALA A 129 -5.29 -23.13 19.34
C ALA A 129 -5.87 -23.26 20.76
N GLN A 130 -6.69 -24.28 21.01
CA GLN A 130 -7.21 -24.58 22.35
C GLN A 130 -6.09 -24.93 23.34
N GLU A 131 -5.17 -25.82 22.94
CA GLU A 131 -4.04 -26.25 23.77
C GLU A 131 -3.07 -25.10 24.08
N GLU A 132 -2.91 -24.15 23.16
CA GLU A 132 -2.15 -22.91 23.35
C GLU A 132 -2.95 -21.82 24.08
N ASP A 133 -4.07 -22.19 24.72
CA ASP A 133 -4.89 -21.33 25.57
C ASP A 133 -5.51 -20.15 24.81
N LEU A 134 -5.95 -20.35 23.56
CA LEU A 134 -6.63 -19.33 22.75
C LEU A 134 -8.09 -19.72 22.47
N PHE A 135 -8.99 -18.74 22.48
CA PHE A 135 -10.31 -18.86 21.84
C PHE A 135 -10.20 -18.66 20.33
N VAL A 136 -11.23 -19.05 19.57
CA VAL A 136 -11.24 -18.93 18.12
C VAL A 136 -12.44 -18.11 17.64
N LEU A 137 -12.16 -17.10 16.82
CA LEU A 137 -13.12 -16.39 15.98
C LEU A 137 -13.07 -17.02 14.59
N PHE A 138 -14.04 -17.87 14.27
CA PHE A 138 -14.00 -18.70 13.08
C PHE A 138 -14.76 -18.00 11.93
N ARG A 139 -14.14 -17.88 10.75
CA ARG A 139 -14.73 -17.19 9.59
C ARG A 139 -14.91 -18.17 8.43
N PRO A 140 -15.93 -19.04 8.49
CA PRO A 140 -16.15 -20.09 7.48
C PRO A 140 -16.86 -19.57 6.21
N SER A 141 -16.85 -18.27 5.95
CA SER A 141 -17.61 -17.65 4.86
C SER A 141 -17.30 -18.27 3.50
N ALA A 142 -18.33 -18.52 2.68
CA ALA A 142 -18.18 -19.09 1.33
C ALA A 142 -17.29 -18.22 0.42
N TYR A 143 -17.29 -16.92 0.65
CA TYR A 143 -16.32 -15.96 0.12
C TYR A 143 -15.56 -15.34 1.29
N ILE A 144 -14.23 -15.39 1.26
CA ILE A 144 -13.34 -14.88 2.31
C ILE A 144 -12.53 -13.66 1.88
N CYS A 145 -12.53 -13.29 0.59
CA CYS A 145 -11.60 -12.30 0.02
C CYS A 145 -10.13 -12.71 0.27
N ALA A 146 -9.54 -12.18 1.35
CA ALA A 146 -8.26 -12.56 1.94
C ALA A 146 -7.04 -12.53 1.01
N GLU A 147 -7.13 -11.79 -0.11
CA GLU A 147 -6.12 -11.80 -1.18
C GLU A 147 -5.77 -13.24 -1.58
N TRP A 148 -6.80 -14.08 -1.64
CA TRP A 148 -6.72 -15.51 -1.91
C TRP A 148 -7.41 -15.84 -3.22
N GLU A 149 -6.96 -16.90 -3.88
CA GLU A 149 -7.46 -17.27 -5.20
C GLU A 149 -8.99 -17.39 -5.22
N PHE A 150 -9.60 -16.69 -6.18
CA PHE A 150 -11.04 -16.49 -6.34
C PHE A 150 -11.81 -16.18 -5.03
N GLY A 151 -11.17 -15.49 -4.09
CA GLY A 151 -11.74 -15.16 -2.78
C GLY A 151 -12.11 -16.37 -1.95
N GLY A 152 -11.44 -17.51 -2.17
CA GLY A 152 -11.71 -18.79 -1.50
C GLY A 152 -12.82 -19.61 -2.14
N MET A 153 -13.48 -19.15 -3.20
CA MET A 153 -14.50 -19.94 -3.89
C MET A 153 -13.86 -20.89 -4.91
N PRO A 154 -14.37 -22.13 -5.09
CA PRO A 154 -13.84 -23.04 -6.09
C PRO A 154 -14.05 -22.55 -7.52
N SER A 155 -13.04 -22.68 -8.39
CA SER A 155 -13.13 -22.28 -9.80
C SER A 155 -14.19 -23.05 -10.58
N TRP A 156 -14.53 -24.28 -10.15
CA TRP A 156 -15.47 -25.14 -10.89
C TRP A 156 -16.90 -24.59 -10.86
N LEU A 157 -17.18 -23.63 -9.97
CA LEU A 157 -18.40 -22.83 -9.99
C LEU A 157 -18.57 -22.07 -11.32
N LEU A 158 -17.48 -21.66 -11.97
CA LEU A 158 -17.50 -20.88 -13.21
C LEU A 158 -17.96 -21.69 -14.44
N ARG A 159 -18.09 -23.02 -14.31
CA ARG A 159 -18.70 -23.88 -15.34
C ARG A 159 -20.21 -23.74 -15.44
N TYR A 160 -20.86 -23.25 -14.38
CA TYR A 160 -22.28 -22.95 -14.41
C TYR A 160 -22.48 -21.65 -15.20
N GLU A 161 -22.94 -21.78 -16.45
CA GLU A 161 -23.16 -20.63 -17.33
C GLU A 161 -24.02 -19.57 -16.65
N GLY A 162 -23.49 -18.34 -16.55
CA GLY A 162 -24.16 -17.20 -15.94
C GLY A 162 -24.44 -17.33 -14.44
N ILE A 163 -23.68 -18.15 -13.70
CA ILE A 163 -23.80 -18.21 -12.23
C ILE A 163 -23.56 -16.84 -11.61
N LYS A 164 -24.39 -16.49 -10.63
CA LYS A 164 -24.18 -15.30 -9.79
C LYS A 164 -23.66 -15.73 -8.42
N VAL A 165 -22.33 -15.72 -8.27
CA VAL A 165 -21.70 -16.00 -6.97
C VAL A 165 -22.06 -14.92 -5.95
N ARG A 166 -22.06 -15.28 -4.66
CA ARG A 166 -22.45 -14.41 -3.53
C ARG A 166 -23.86 -13.82 -3.70
N SER A 167 -24.82 -14.63 -4.14
CA SER A 167 -26.22 -14.24 -4.33
C SER A 167 -27.16 -15.42 -4.09
N SER A 168 -28.47 -15.18 -4.16
CA SER A 168 -29.53 -16.18 -4.05
C SER A 168 -29.76 -17.02 -5.32
N ASP A 169 -28.77 -17.11 -6.22
CA ASP A 169 -28.78 -18.07 -7.32
C ASP A 169 -28.86 -19.50 -6.74
N GLU A 170 -29.94 -20.22 -7.03
CA GLU A 170 -30.21 -21.55 -6.47
C GLU A 170 -29.04 -22.52 -6.68
N ARG A 171 -28.31 -22.40 -7.79
CA ARG A 171 -27.15 -23.25 -8.10
C ARG A 171 -25.98 -22.93 -7.18
N PHE A 172 -25.78 -21.67 -6.83
CA PHE A 172 -24.75 -21.25 -5.88
C PHE A 172 -25.15 -21.64 -4.44
N LEU A 173 -26.39 -21.38 -4.05
CA LEU A 173 -26.91 -21.74 -2.72
C LEU A 173 -26.83 -23.26 -2.45
N ASP A 174 -27.19 -24.08 -3.43
CA ASP A 174 -27.07 -25.55 -3.34
C ASP A 174 -25.63 -25.98 -3.04
N ARG A 175 -24.65 -25.37 -3.73
CA ARG A 175 -23.23 -25.66 -3.50
C ARG A 175 -22.73 -25.21 -2.14
N VAL A 176 -23.16 -24.03 -1.70
CA VAL A 176 -22.83 -23.51 -0.37
C VAL A 176 -23.44 -24.39 0.74
N ASP A 177 -24.69 -24.86 0.59
CA ASP A 177 -25.32 -25.78 1.55
C ASP A 177 -24.53 -27.09 1.66
N ILE A 178 -24.10 -27.64 0.53
CA ILE A 178 -23.31 -28.88 0.49
C ILE A 178 -21.97 -28.68 1.20
N PHE A 179 -21.24 -27.60 0.92
CA PHE A 179 -19.97 -27.31 1.59
C PHE A 179 -20.13 -27.24 3.12
N TYR A 180 -21.14 -26.51 3.60
CA TYR A 180 -21.40 -26.40 5.03
C TYR A 180 -21.92 -27.69 5.68
N SER A 181 -22.63 -28.54 4.92
CA SER A 181 -23.01 -29.89 5.36
C SER A 181 -21.81 -30.79 5.65
N LYS A 182 -20.63 -30.45 5.10
CA LYS A 182 -19.37 -31.15 5.36
C LYS A 182 -18.57 -30.48 6.47
N LEU A 183 -18.42 -29.15 6.41
CA LEU A 183 -17.58 -28.41 7.35
C LEU A 183 -18.12 -28.40 8.78
N PHE A 184 -19.38 -28.04 8.99
CA PHE A 184 -19.90 -27.81 10.35
C PHE A 184 -19.93 -29.07 11.23
N PRO A 185 -20.28 -30.27 10.72
CA PRO A 185 -20.17 -31.50 11.51
C PRO A 185 -18.74 -31.80 11.98
N LEU A 186 -17.71 -31.41 11.23
CA LEU A 186 -16.31 -31.64 11.60
C LEU A 186 -15.86 -30.76 12.77
N ILE A 187 -16.44 -29.56 12.89
CA ILE A 187 -16.10 -28.58 13.93
C ILE A 187 -17.18 -28.50 15.01
N GLU A 188 -18.13 -29.43 15.04
CA GLU A 188 -19.26 -29.40 15.97
C GLU A 188 -18.77 -29.34 17.43
N ASP A 189 -17.91 -30.27 17.82
CA ASP A 189 -17.31 -30.37 19.15
C ASP A 189 -16.26 -29.28 19.43
N MET A 190 -15.87 -28.51 18.41
CA MET A 190 -14.91 -27.40 18.55
C MET A 190 -15.59 -26.11 19.02
N GLN A 191 -16.92 -26.08 19.19
CA GLN A 191 -17.64 -24.95 19.77
C GLN A 191 -17.47 -24.88 21.29
N PHE A 192 -17.34 -23.68 21.84
CA PHE A 192 -17.06 -23.44 23.26
C PHE A 192 -18.11 -24.04 24.19
N THR A 193 -19.40 -23.88 23.86
CA THR A 193 -20.51 -24.51 24.58
C THR A 193 -20.48 -26.04 24.56
N LYS A 194 -19.69 -26.64 23.66
CA LYS A 194 -19.44 -28.08 23.56
C LYS A 194 -18.04 -28.48 24.06
N GLY A 195 -17.29 -27.54 24.63
CA GLY A 195 -15.97 -27.76 25.22
C GLY A 195 -14.78 -27.47 24.30
N GLY A 196 -15.00 -26.95 23.10
CA GLY A 196 -13.95 -26.55 22.17
C GLY A 196 -13.55 -25.07 22.26
N PRO A 197 -12.75 -24.56 21.31
CA PRO A 197 -12.25 -23.18 21.37
C PRO A 197 -13.08 -22.13 20.62
N ILE A 198 -13.98 -22.52 19.72
CA ILE A 198 -14.72 -21.56 18.88
C ILE A 198 -15.77 -20.84 19.72
N ILE A 199 -15.70 -19.50 19.75
CA ILE A 199 -16.63 -18.65 20.51
C ILE A 199 -17.51 -17.77 19.61
N ALA A 200 -17.19 -17.67 18.31
CA ALA A 200 -17.98 -16.91 17.36
C ALA A 200 -17.77 -17.38 15.90
N PHE A 201 -18.79 -17.21 15.06
CA PHE A 201 -18.76 -17.44 13.63
C PHE A 201 -19.10 -16.18 12.84
N GLN A 202 -18.29 -15.84 11.84
CA GLN A 202 -18.65 -14.79 10.90
C GLN A 202 -19.53 -15.32 9.77
N VAL A 203 -20.62 -14.60 9.49
CA VAL A 203 -21.51 -14.82 8.35
C VAL A 203 -21.09 -13.88 7.21
N GLU A 204 -20.67 -14.45 6.08
CA GLU A 204 -20.14 -13.72 4.92
C GLU A 204 -18.88 -12.87 5.25
N ASN A 205 -18.43 -12.07 4.31
CA ASN A 205 -17.26 -11.22 4.40
C ASN A 205 -17.41 -9.92 3.59
N GLU A 206 -17.54 -8.79 4.28
CA GLU A 206 -17.64 -7.46 3.68
C GLU A 206 -18.69 -7.38 2.56
N TYR A 207 -19.84 -8.02 2.79
CA TYR A 207 -20.88 -8.16 1.78
C TYR A 207 -21.43 -6.80 1.33
N GLY A 208 -21.45 -5.81 2.23
CA GLY A 208 -21.89 -4.46 1.93
C GLY A 208 -21.04 -3.77 0.85
N GLY A 209 -19.82 -4.26 0.59
CA GLY A 209 -18.88 -3.80 -0.42
C GLY A 209 -19.05 -4.42 -1.82
N LEU A 210 -19.91 -5.45 -1.99
CA LEU A 210 -20.05 -6.18 -3.26
C LEU A 210 -20.51 -5.28 -4.41
N ILE A 211 -21.48 -4.40 -4.16
CA ILE A 211 -22.13 -3.56 -5.18
C ILE A 211 -21.90 -2.09 -4.85
N GLN A 212 -21.11 -1.39 -5.66
CA GLN A 212 -20.73 0.01 -5.38
C GLN A 212 -21.66 1.06 -6.01
N ASP A 213 -22.61 0.65 -6.87
CA ASP A 213 -23.51 1.56 -7.60
C ASP A 213 -24.82 1.90 -6.86
N GLY A 214 -24.96 1.42 -5.62
CA GLY A 214 -26.15 1.66 -4.79
C GLY A 214 -27.34 0.73 -5.07
N SER A 215 -27.19 -0.27 -5.94
CA SER A 215 -28.26 -1.26 -6.15
C SER A 215 -28.54 -2.07 -4.86
N PRO A 216 -29.78 -2.58 -4.70
CA PRO A 216 -30.14 -3.40 -3.55
C PRO A 216 -29.20 -4.60 -3.39
N ILE A 217 -28.87 -4.90 -2.14
CA ILE A 217 -28.09 -6.08 -1.79
C ILE A 217 -29.01 -7.26 -1.58
N ASP A 218 -28.54 -8.45 -1.94
CA ASP A 218 -29.28 -9.70 -1.78
C ASP A 218 -29.26 -10.16 -0.32
N THR A 219 -30.21 -9.65 0.46
CA THR A 219 -30.37 -9.99 1.88
C THR A 219 -30.83 -11.43 2.09
N ASP A 220 -31.50 -12.02 1.11
CA ASP A 220 -31.99 -13.41 1.19
C ASP A 220 -30.81 -14.39 1.23
N TYR A 221 -29.73 -14.10 0.49
CA TYR A 221 -28.48 -14.86 0.56
C TYR A 221 -27.86 -14.80 1.95
N LEU A 222 -27.78 -13.62 2.58
CA LEU A 222 -27.23 -13.49 3.93
C LEU A 222 -28.06 -14.24 4.99
N LEU A 223 -29.39 -14.17 4.88
CA LEU A 223 -30.29 -14.93 5.74
C LEU A 223 -30.13 -16.43 5.54
N PHE A 224 -30.00 -16.88 4.28
CA PHE A 224 -29.70 -18.26 3.96
C PHE A 224 -28.39 -18.74 4.61
N LEU A 225 -27.30 -17.96 4.55
CA LEU A 225 -26.04 -18.34 5.19
C LEU A 225 -26.20 -18.51 6.70
N LYS A 226 -26.81 -17.53 7.38
CA LYS A 226 -27.08 -17.58 8.81
C LYS A 226 -27.91 -18.82 9.17
N ASP A 227 -29.01 -19.06 8.45
CA ASP A 227 -29.89 -20.18 8.73
C ASP A 227 -29.21 -21.52 8.42
N THR A 228 -28.30 -21.57 7.44
CA THR A 228 -27.51 -22.76 7.09
C THR A 228 -26.48 -23.09 8.18
N TYR A 229 -25.82 -22.09 8.77
CA TYR A 229 -24.91 -22.30 9.89
C TYR A 229 -25.66 -22.91 11.08
N ILE A 230 -26.83 -22.36 11.42
CA ILE A 230 -27.69 -22.87 12.50
C ILE A 230 -28.19 -24.28 12.18
N LYS A 231 -28.65 -24.52 10.94
CA LYS A 231 -29.11 -25.83 10.45
C LYS A 231 -28.06 -26.92 10.67
N TYR A 232 -26.78 -26.61 10.43
CA TYR A 232 -25.68 -27.57 10.59
C TYR A 232 -24.98 -27.52 11.95
N GLY A 233 -25.55 -26.82 12.94
CA GLY A 233 -25.19 -26.98 14.34
C GLY A 233 -24.33 -25.87 14.95
N ALA A 234 -24.23 -24.70 14.30
CA ALA A 234 -23.67 -23.51 14.93
C ALA A 234 -24.57 -23.01 16.07
N VAL A 235 -24.00 -22.89 17.27
CA VAL A 235 -24.68 -22.41 18.48
C VAL A 235 -23.98 -21.20 19.13
N GLU A 236 -22.76 -20.89 18.71
CA GLU A 236 -22.00 -19.73 19.18
C GLU A 236 -22.45 -18.42 18.51
N LEU A 237 -21.91 -17.29 18.98
CA LEU A 237 -22.26 -15.96 18.47
C LEU A 237 -22.06 -15.87 16.95
N LEU A 238 -23.10 -15.48 16.22
CA LEU A 238 -23.01 -15.14 14.80
C LEU A 238 -22.84 -13.63 14.62
N TYR A 239 -21.92 -13.21 13.76
CA TYR A 239 -21.66 -11.79 13.47
C TYR A 239 -21.33 -11.53 12.00
N THR A 240 -21.42 -10.29 11.56
CA THR A 240 -21.01 -9.80 10.24
C THR A 240 -19.91 -8.74 10.37
N SER A 241 -19.09 -8.53 9.34
CA SER A 241 -18.01 -7.52 9.37
C SER A 241 -17.98 -6.70 8.09
N ASP A 242 -18.00 -5.37 8.23
CA ASP A 242 -17.97 -4.43 7.11
C ASP A 242 -17.34 -3.11 7.56
N ASN A 243 -16.96 -2.27 6.59
CA ASN A 243 -16.54 -0.91 6.90
C ASN A 243 -17.72 -0.06 7.41
N PRO A 244 -17.66 0.51 8.64
CA PRO A 244 -18.77 1.28 9.20
C PRO A 244 -19.16 2.51 8.38
N SER A 245 -18.18 3.19 7.80
CA SER A 245 -18.40 4.40 7.02
C SER A 245 -19.13 4.20 5.70
N VAL A 246 -18.99 3.02 5.08
CA VAL A 246 -19.37 2.82 3.69
C VAL A 246 -20.40 1.70 3.52
N HIS A 247 -20.36 0.67 4.37
CA HIS A 247 -20.99 -0.62 4.09
C HIS A 247 -21.85 -1.18 5.23
N ALA A 248 -21.84 -0.58 6.42
CA ALA A 248 -22.45 -1.15 7.64
C ALA A 248 -23.90 -1.62 7.47
N GLU A 249 -24.79 -0.74 6.99
CA GLU A 249 -26.23 -1.05 6.85
C GLU A 249 -26.52 -2.09 5.76
N ARG A 250 -25.52 -2.30 4.87
CA ARG A 250 -25.64 -3.05 3.63
C ARG A 250 -25.16 -4.50 3.78
N GLY A 251 -24.13 -4.73 4.59
CA GLY A 251 -23.63 -6.08 4.92
C GLY A 251 -24.25 -6.69 6.19
N SER A 252 -25.03 -5.91 6.95
CA SER A 252 -25.65 -6.38 8.19
C SER A 252 -26.74 -7.43 8.00
N VAL A 253 -26.82 -8.36 8.95
CA VAL A 253 -27.93 -9.32 9.05
C VAL A 253 -28.80 -9.01 10.26
N PRO A 254 -30.14 -8.92 10.11
CA PRO A 254 -31.02 -8.68 11.24
C PRO A 254 -30.82 -9.67 12.39
N GLY A 255 -30.56 -9.14 13.58
CA GLY A 255 -30.36 -9.91 14.81
C GLY A 255 -28.92 -10.39 15.05
N LEU A 256 -27.98 -10.12 14.13
CA LEU A 256 -26.56 -10.42 14.34
C LEU A 256 -25.79 -9.17 14.78
N LEU A 257 -24.66 -9.39 15.45
CA LEU A 257 -23.72 -8.32 15.75
C LEU A 257 -23.04 -7.87 14.46
N GLN A 258 -22.99 -6.56 14.21
CA GLN A 258 -22.13 -5.99 13.17
C GLN A 258 -20.77 -5.65 13.78
N THR A 259 -19.68 -5.89 13.07
CA THR A 259 -18.33 -5.45 13.46
C THR A 259 -17.71 -4.57 12.38
N ALA A 260 -16.62 -3.89 12.74
CA ALA A 260 -15.96 -2.92 11.88
C ALA A 260 -14.69 -3.48 11.23
N ASN A 261 -14.47 -3.11 9.96
CA ASN A 261 -13.22 -3.31 9.25
C ASN A 261 -12.67 -1.96 8.75
N PHE A 262 -11.42 -1.65 9.08
CA PHE A 262 -10.76 -0.42 8.61
C PHE A 262 -9.24 -0.42 8.83
N LYS A 263 -8.53 0.39 8.04
CA LYS A 263 -7.09 0.70 8.23
C LYS A 263 -6.83 1.86 9.17
N SER A 264 -7.70 2.87 9.17
CA SER A 264 -7.41 4.18 9.75
C SER A 264 -8.68 4.86 10.23
N ASN A 265 -8.54 6.00 10.90
CA ASN A 265 -9.65 6.78 11.43
C ASN A 265 -10.48 6.00 12.47
N ALA A 266 -9.82 5.19 13.32
CA ALA A 266 -10.49 4.31 14.27
C ALA A 266 -11.62 4.98 15.08
N GLY A 267 -11.40 6.21 15.57
CA GLY A 267 -12.43 6.93 16.32
C GLY A 267 -13.67 7.29 15.50
N LEU A 268 -13.52 7.61 14.21
CA LEU A 268 -14.63 7.87 13.30
C LEU A 268 -15.41 6.59 13.02
N GLU A 269 -14.71 5.52 12.64
CA GLU A 269 -15.33 4.25 12.24
C GLU A 269 -16.06 3.60 13.42
N LEU A 270 -15.45 3.58 14.60
CA LEU A 270 -16.09 3.10 15.82
C LEU A 270 -17.25 4.01 16.26
N GLY A 271 -17.15 5.31 16.04
CA GLY A 271 -18.24 6.26 16.26
C GLY A 271 -19.45 5.96 15.37
N LYS A 272 -19.23 5.63 14.10
CA LYS A 272 -20.30 5.22 13.18
C LYS A 272 -20.89 3.85 13.53
N LEU A 273 -20.04 2.88 13.89
CA LEU A 273 -20.51 1.59 14.37
C LEU A 273 -21.42 1.76 15.60
N GLN A 274 -21.01 2.61 16.54
CA GLN A 274 -21.81 2.94 17.73
C GLN A 274 -23.15 3.63 17.39
N GLN A 275 -23.19 4.47 16.36
CA GLN A 275 -24.44 5.11 15.93
C GLN A 275 -25.40 4.08 15.32
N TYR A 276 -24.87 3.14 14.55
CA TYR A 276 -25.64 2.09 13.90
C TYR A 276 -26.23 1.08 14.91
N GLN A 277 -25.44 0.68 15.91
CA GLN A 277 -25.84 -0.30 16.93
C GLN A 277 -25.49 0.17 18.36
N PRO A 278 -26.27 1.11 18.93
CA PRO A 278 -25.88 1.82 20.15
C PRO A 278 -25.76 0.95 21.40
N ASP A 279 -26.51 -0.13 21.47
CA ASP A 279 -26.52 -1.02 22.62
C ASP A 279 -25.65 -2.28 22.39
N MET A 280 -24.99 -2.42 21.25
CA MET A 280 -24.16 -3.60 20.98
C MET A 280 -22.71 -3.37 21.40
N PRO A 281 -21.97 -4.43 21.79
CA PRO A 281 -20.53 -4.30 22.00
C PRO A 281 -19.84 -3.93 20.69
N ARG A 282 -18.74 -3.20 20.81
CA ARG A 282 -17.94 -2.80 19.66
C ARG A 282 -16.78 -3.76 19.46
N MET A 283 -16.56 -4.12 18.21
CA MET A 283 -15.45 -4.93 17.81
C MET A 283 -14.95 -4.49 16.44
N VAL A 284 -13.63 -4.44 16.30
CA VAL A 284 -12.97 -4.34 15.00
C VAL A 284 -12.56 -5.75 14.60
N SER A 285 -13.22 -6.34 13.60
CA SER A 285 -12.90 -7.71 13.12
C SER A 285 -11.74 -7.73 12.15
N GLU A 286 -11.45 -6.61 11.50
CA GLU A 286 -10.22 -6.39 10.75
C GLU A 286 -9.68 -4.99 10.99
N TYR A 287 -8.76 -4.88 11.94
CA TYR A 287 -7.86 -3.75 11.94
C TYR A 287 -6.66 -4.10 11.05
N TRP A 288 -6.58 -3.47 9.88
CA TRP A 288 -5.52 -3.73 8.91
C TRP A 288 -4.17 -3.21 9.44
N SER A 289 -3.42 -4.08 10.13
CA SER A 289 -2.17 -3.80 10.88
C SER A 289 -0.94 -3.54 9.99
N GLY A 290 -1.08 -3.90 8.72
CA GLY A 290 -0.18 -3.67 7.61
C GLY A 290 -0.95 -3.85 6.31
N TRP A 291 -0.31 -4.33 5.26
CA TRP A 291 -0.95 -4.59 3.96
C TRP A 291 -0.09 -5.54 3.13
N PHE A 292 -0.70 -6.16 2.13
CA PHE A 292 -0.01 -7.06 1.19
C PHE A 292 1.06 -6.34 0.33
N ASP A 293 1.12 -5.00 0.37
CA ASP A 293 2.26 -4.19 -0.08
C ASP A 293 3.01 -3.62 1.15
N PRO A 294 4.26 -4.04 1.41
CA PRO A 294 4.97 -3.75 2.67
C PRO A 294 5.36 -2.27 2.86
N LEU A 295 5.34 -1.44 1.81
CA LEU A 295 5.89 -0.06 1.83
C LEU A 295 4.97 1.00 2.46
N VAL A 296 3.80 0.63 2.98
CA VAL A 296 2.72 1.61 3.22
C VAL A 296 2.42 1.89 4.71
N TYR A 297 2.93 1.10 5.68
CA TYR A 297 2.42 1.15 7.07
C TYR A 297 3.50 1.30 8.15
N SER A 298 3.44 2.41 8.89
CA SER A 298 4.36 2.72 9.99
C SER A 298 3.99 2.02 11.30
N LEU A 299 4.98 1.73 12.14
CA LEU A 299 4.79 1.26 13.52
C LEU A 299 3.94 2.26 14.34
N ARG A 300 4.14 3.55 14.07
CA ARG A 300 3.44 4.63 14.74
C ARG A 300 1.93 4.61 14.50
N ASP A 301 1.48 4.39 13.27
CA ASP A 301 0.06 4.32 12.94
C ASP A 301 -0.60 3.12 13.63
N LEU A 302 0.09 1.98 13.70
CA LEU A 302 -0.34 0.81 14.45
C LEU A 302 -0.62 1.19 15.92
N ILE A 303 0.38 1.78 16.59
CA ILE A 303 0.29 2.17 18.00
C ILE A 303 -0.89 3.13 18.24
N ILE A 304 -1.01 4.18 17.43
CA ILE A 304 -2.04 5.22 17.58
C ILE A 304 -3.45 4.62 17.41
N ASN A 305 -3.66 3.79 16.38
CA ASN A 305 -4.98 3.24 16.12
C ASN A 305 -5.36 2.18 17.15
N ILE A 306 -4.45 1.28 17.57
CA ILE A 306 -4.77 0.31 18.63
C ILE A 306 -5.12 1.03 19.93
N HIS A 307 -4.36 2.05 20.35
CA HIS A 307 -4.72 2.86 21.52
C HIS A 307 -6.08 3.53 21.35
N THR A 308 -6.39 4.05 20.16
CA THR A 308 -7.69 4.69 19.88
C THR A 308 -8.83 3.68 19.98
N ILE A 309 -8.66 2.48 19.42
CA ILE A 309 -9.64 1.39 19.47
C ILE A 309 -9.88 0.97 20.92
N LEU A 310 -8.82 0.76 21.70
CA LEU A 310 -8.94 0.26 23.08
C LEU A 310 -9.40 1.35 24.07
N ASN A 311 -9.08 2.61 23.83
CA ASN A 311 -9.61 3.75 24.62
C ASN A 311 -11.08 4.05 24.29
N PHE A 312 -11.55 3.66 23.11
CA PHE A 312 -12.97 3.64 22.76
C PHE A 312 -13.50 2.22 22.98
N PRO A 313 -13.69 1.79 24.24
CA PRO A 313 -13.59 0.39 24.68
C PRO A 313 -14.28 -0.56 23.70
N SER A 314 -13.45 -1.21 22.87
CA SER A 314 -13.82 -2.10 21.79
C SER A 314 -12.89 -3.31 21.82
N SER A 315 -13.41 -4.46 21.42
CA SER A 315 -12.58 -5.60 21.08
C SER A 315 -11.85 -5.37 19.75
N ILE A 316 -10.73 -6.04 19.54
CA ILE A 316 -9.89 -5.84 18.35
C ILE A 316 -9.38 -7.18 17.81
N ASN A 317 -9.40 -7.33 16.50
CA ASN A 317 -8.64 -8.34 15.77
C ASN A 317 -7.59 -7.65 14.88
N LEU A 318 -6.31 -7.99 15.05
CA LEU A 318 -5.22 -7.54 14.17
C LEU A 318 -5.21 -8.39 12.90
N TYR A 319 -5.52 -7.79 11.76
CA TYR A 319 -5.47 -8.43 10.45
C TYR A 319 -4.31 -7.84 9.64
N MET A 320 -3.21 -8.54 9.37
CA MET A 320 -2.82 -9.84 9.91
C MET A 320 -2.02 -9.68 11.21
N PHE A 321 -2.10 -10.67 12.11
CA PHE A 321 -1.08 -10.81 13.16
C PHE A 321 0.13 -11.58 12.63
N HIS A 322 -0.14 -12.60 11.83
CA HIS A 322 0.84 -13.32 11.02
C HIS A 322 0.21 -13.67 9.69
N GLY A 323 0.74 -13.13 8.59
CA GLY A 323 0.15 -13.34 7.27
C GLY A 323 0.61 -14.64 6.59
N GLY A 324 1.92 -14.96 6.64
CA GLY A 324 2.47 -16.20 6.08
C GLY A 324 2.70 -16.15 4.57
N THR A 325 2.40 -17.24 3.86
CA THR A 325 2.71 -17.39 2.43
C THR A 325 1.49 -17.90 1.66
N SER A 326 1.23 -17.33 0.48
CA SER A 326 0.34 -17.91 -0.52
C SER A 326 1.13 -18.94 -1.34
N PHE A 327 1.10 -20.21 -0.91
CA PHE A 327 1.80 -21.30 -1.59
C PHE A 327 1.19 -21.62 -2.96
N GLY A 328 1.99 -22.22 -3.84
CA GLY A 328 1.55 -22.60 -5.18
C GLY A 328 1.03 -21.39 -5.97
N PHE A 329 -0.19 -21.51 -6.48
CA PHE A 329 -0.87 -20.47 -7.25
C PHE A 329 -2.12 -19.95 -6.54
N LEU A 330 -2.06 -19.89 -5.22
CA LEU A 330 -3.22 -19.56 -4.37
C LEU A 330 -3.30 -18.07 -4.03
N ASN A 331 -2.43 -17.25 -4.62
CA ASN A 331 -2.50 -15.79 -4.49
C ASN A 331 -3.78 -15.27 -5.15
N GLY A 332 -4.40 -14.26 -4.53
CA GLY A 332 -5.50 -13.53 -5.13
C GLY A 332 -5.03 -12.53 -6.17
N ALA A 333 -5.99 -11.69 -6.59
CA ALA A 333 -5.74 -10.54 -7.42
C ALA A 333 -6.80 -9.46 -7.20
N ASN A 334 -6.42 -8.23 -7.50
CA ASN A 334 -7.25 -7.05 -7.37
C ASN A 334 -7.63 -6.48 -8.75
N SER A 335 -8.86 -5.97 -8.84
CA SER A 335 -9.36 -5.21 -9.98
C SER A 335 -10.17 -4.02 -9.46
N ALA A 336 -9.48 -2.94 -9.11
CA ALA A 336 -10.13 -1.74 -8.58
C ALA A 336 -10.66 -0.85 -9.72
N LEU A 337 -11.82 -0.20 -9.52
CA LEU A 337 -12.36 0.80 -10.45
C LEU A 337 -11.37 1.93 -10.81
N TYR A 338 -10.38 2.19 -9.94
CA TYR A 338 -9.35 3.23 -10.14
C TYR A 338 -8.04 2.71 -10.78
N PHE A 339 -7.84 1.39 -10.86
CA PHE A 339 -6.73 0.73 -11.53
C PHE A 339 -7.29 -0.30 -12.52
N PRO A 340 -7.50 0.06 -13.79
CA PRO A 340 -8.25 -0.75 -14.76
C PRO A 340 -7.49 -2.00 -15.25
N TYR A 341 -6.49 -2.45 -14.50
CA TYR A 341 -5.63 -3.58 -14.86
C TYR A 341 -5.64 -4.60 -13.71
N TYR A 342 -5.63 -5.87 -14.08
CA TYR A 342 -5.50 -7.00 -13.16
C TYR A 342 -4.18 -6.89 -12.37
N GLN A 343 -4.26 -6.94 -11.05
CA GLN A 343 -3.11 -6.86 -10.14
C GLN A 343 -3.02 -8.15 -9.33
N ALA A 344 -2.21 -9.11 -9.79
CA ALA A 344 -1.94 -10.32 -9.02
C ALA A 344 -1.13 -10.00 -7.76
N ASP A 345 -1.56 -10.55 -6.63
CA ASP A 345 -0.83 -10.46 -5.38
C ASP A 345 0.42 -11.36 -5.43
N VAL A 346 1.48 -10.99 -4.71
CA VAL A 346 2.73 -11.77 -4.67
C VAL A 346 2.59 -13.00 -3.77
N SER A 347 3.51 -13.97 -3.89
CA SER A 347 3.49 -15.19 -3.05
C SER A 347 3.66 -14.89 -1.57
N SER A 348 4.52 -13.92 -1.22
CA SER A 348 4.68 -13.49 0.17
C SER A 348 3.39 -12.84 0.66
N TYR A 349 2.88 -13.32 1.79
CA TYR A 349 1.81 -12.65 2.51
C TYR A 349 2.34 -12.17 3.87
N ASP A 350 3.59 -11.69 3.92
CA ASP A 350 4.21 -11.10 5.13
C ASP A 350 3.31 -10.04 5.77
N TYR A 351 2.65 -9.25 4.92
CA TYR A 351 1.67 -8.24 5.28
C TYR A 351 2.25 -7.06 6.09
N ASN A 352 3.57 -7.01 6.32
CA ASN A 352 4.19 -6.15 7.35
C ASN A 352 3.46 -6.33 8.70
N ALA A 353 3.14 -7.58 9.04
CA ALA A 353 2.42 -7.97 10.23
C ALA A 353 3.33 -7.98 11.48
N PRO A 354 2.75 -8.03 12.70
CA PRO A 354 3.52 -8.28 13.92
C PRO A 354 4.50 -9.45 13.83
N LEU A 355 4.12 -10.57 13.22
CA LEU A 355 5.04 -11.63 12.85
C LEU A 355 5.31 -11.62 11.34
N SER A 356 6.59 -11.66 10.96
CA SER A 356 7.00 -11.75 9.54
C SER A 356 6.47 -13.01 8.86
N GLU A 357 6.62 -13.12 7.54
CA GLU A 357 6.29 -14.32 6.76
C GLU A 357 6.90 -15.60 7.34
N ALA A 358 8.14 -15.53 7.85
CA ALA A 358 8.82 -16.68 8.47
C ALA A 358 8.46 -16.89 9.95
N GLY A 359 7.60 -16.05 10.52
CA GLY A 359 7.18 -16.08 11.91
C GLY A 359 8.17 -15.44 12.88
N ASP A 360 9.02 -14.52 12.41
CA ASP A 360 9.99 -13.82 13.25
C ASP A 360 9.32 -12.63 13.98
N TYR A 361 9.83 -12.29 15.17
CA TYR A 361 9.34 -11.15 15.93
C TYR A 361 9.75 -9.83 15.24
N THR A 362 8.84 -8.86 15.23
CA THR A 362 9.09 -7.50 14.68
C THR A 362 8.89 -6.43 15.75
N ASP A 363 9.20 -5.18 15.44
CA ASP A 363 8.87 -4.06 16.35
C ASP A 363 7.36 -3.92 16.57
N LYS A 364 6.55 -4.27 15.56
CA LYS A 364 5.08 -4.33 15.70
C LYS A 364 4.63 -5.42 16.66
N TYR A 365 5.35 -6.54 16.75
CA TYR A 365 5.09 -7.56 17.78
C TYR A 365 5.34 -7.01 19.18
N ASN A 366 6.52 -6.41 19.40
CA ASN A 366 6.88 -5.85 20.70
C ASN A 366 5.90 -4.75 21.14
N ALA A 367 5.55 -3.84 20.23
CA ALA A 367 4.55 -2.81 20.51
C ALA A 367 3.17 -3.41 20.84
N SER A 368 2.76 -4.48 20.14
CA SER A 368 1.51 -5.17 20.44
C SER A 368 1.53 -5.79 21.84
N VAL A 369 2.63 -6.44 22.24
CA VAL A 369 2.82 -7.00 23.59
C VAL A 369 2.62 -5.92 24.65
N ASP A 370 3.31 -4.79 24.52
CA ASP A 370 3.27 -3.69 25.48
C ASP A 370 1.88 -3.06 25.56
N ILE A 371 1.23 -2.85 24.43
CA ILE A 371 -0.12 -2.28 24.39
C ILE A 371 -1.11 -3.25 25.04
N ILE A 372 -1.15 -4.51 24.63
CA ILE A 372 -2.12 -5.47 25.18
C ILE A 372 -1.91 -5.67 26.68
N ALA A 373 -0.67 -5.75 27.16
CA ALA A 373 -0.37 -5.83 28.59
C ALA A 373 -0.93 -4.65 29.40
N ASN A 374 -0.96 -3.44 28.82
CA ASN A 374 -1.49 -2.24 29.47
C ASN A 374 -3.02 -2.20 29.52
N TYR A 375 -3.72 -2.83 28.57
CA TYR A 375 -5.18 -2.80 28.50
C TYR A 375 -5.86 -4.04 29.06
N ASN A 376 -5.21 -5.20 28.99
CA ASN A 376 -5.79 -6.47 29.43
C ASN A 376 -5.88 -6.50 30.96
N LYS A 377 -7.11 -6.50 31.48
CA LYS A 377 -7.39 -6.51 32.92
C LYS A 377 -7.48 -7.92 33.50
N VAL A 378 -7.51 -8.96 32.65
CA VAL A 378 -7.63 -10.35 33.08
C VAL A 378 -6.24 -10.96 33.14
N ALA A 379 -5.74 -11.15 34.37
CA ALA A 379 -4.46 -11.80 34.59
C ALA A 379 -4.61 -13.32 34.43
N THR A 380 -3.99 -13.86 33.38
CA THR A 380 -3.92 -15.30 33.09
C THR A 380 -2.48 -15.72 32.84
N LYS A 381 -2.22 -17.01 32.94
CA LYS A 381 -0.91 -17.59 32.61
C LYS A 381 -0.60 -17.37 31.13
N LEU A 382 0.57 -16.80 30.85
CA LEU A 382 1.11 -16.65 29.50
C LEU A 382 2.23 -17.70 29.28
N PRO A 383 2.34 -18.28 28.08
CA PRO A 383 3.44 -19.19 27.76
C PRO A 383 4.77 -18.42 27.67
N ALA A 384 5.88 -19.16 27.79
CA ALA A 384 7.19 -18.59 27.48
C ALA A 384 7.31 -18.30 25.98
N LEU A 385 8.04 -17.24 25.62
CA LEU A 385 8.31 -16.91 24.22
C LEU A 385 9.05 -18.06 23.53
N PRO A 386 8.51 -18.61 22.42
CA PRO A 386 9.25 -19.59 21.62
C PRO A 386 10.57 -19.02 21.11
N ALA A 387 11.57 -19.89 20.98
CA ALA A 387 12.85 -19.53 20.39
C ALA A 387 12.68 -19.20 18.89
N GLU A 388 13.46 -18.26 18.38
CA GLU A 388 13.43 -17.94 16.96
C GLU A 388 13.87 -19.12 16.08
N SER A 389 13.21 -19.25 14.92
CA SER A 389 13.55 -20.29 13.97
C SER A 389 14.90 -20.01 13.33
N LYS A 390 15.79 -21.01 13.32
CA LYS A 390 17.12 -20.86 12.72
C LYS A 390 17.01 -20.77 11.20
N LYS A 391 17.54 -19.71 10.62
CA LYS A 391 17.68 -19.55 9.17
C LYS A 391 19.06 -20.06 8.73
N ILE A 392 19.10 -20.86 7.68
CA ILE A 392 20.33 -21.43 7.13
C ILE A 392 20.46 -21.00 5.68
N ALA A 393 21.62 -20.43 5.34
CA ALA A 393 22.01 -20.24 3.95
C ALA A 393 22.65 -21.54 3.45
N TYR A 394 21.94 -22.29 2.62
CA TYR A 394 22.48 -23.49 1.98
C TYR A 394 23.52 -23.14 0.90
N ASP A 395 24.42 -24.08 0.62
CA ASP A 395 25.35 -23.95 -0.51
C ASP A 395 24.59 -23.85 -1.84
N THR A 396 25.19 -23.18 -2.82
CA THR A 396 24.61 -23.07 -4.16
C THR A 396 24.47 -24.45 -4.80
N ALA A 397 23.22 -24.84 -5.13
CA ALA A 397 22.93 -26.04 -5.89
C ALA A 397 22.93 -25.72 -7.40
N PRO A 398 23.85 -26.30 -8.20
CA PRO A 398 23.86 -26.08 -9.65
C PRO A 398 22.67 -26.81 -10.30
N ILE A 399 22.04 -26.16 -11.29
CA ILE A 399 21.05 -26.80 -12.15
C ILE A 399 21.78 -27.77 -13.09
N THR A 400 21.56 -29.08 -12.93
CA THR A 400 22.25 -30.12 -13.70
C THR A 400 21.49 -30.57 -14.94
N GLN A 401 20.19 -30.31 -15.00
CA GLN A 401 19.29 -30.72 -16.09
C GLN A 401 18.20 -29.66 -16.30
N GLN A 402 17.70 -29.57 -17.53
CA GLN A 402 16.61 -28.68 -17.90
C GLN A 402 15.78 -29.31 -19.03
N LEU A 403 14.48 -29.02 -19.05
CA LEU A 403 13.60 -29.29 -20.19
C LEU A 403 13.15 -27.95 -20.77
N THR A 404 13.23 -27.82 -22.09
CA THR A 404 12.66 -26.67 -22.79
C THR A 404 11.15 -26.80 -22.89
N TYR A 405 10.45 -25.68 -23.05
CA TYR A 405 9.00 -25.64 -23.23
C TYR A 405 8.52 -26.58 -24.36
N ASN A 406 9.22 -26.61 -25.50
CA ASN A 406 8.87 -27.49 -26.61
C ASN A 406 9.05 -28.98 -26.27
N GLN A 407 10.09 -29.32 -25.49
CA GLN A 407 10.27 -30.70 -25.03
C GLN A 407 9.15 -31.12 -24.07
N VAL A 408 8.62 -30.19 -23.26
CA VAL A 408 7.44 -30.49 -22.44
C VAL A 408 6.22 -30.77 -23.34
N LEU A 409 5.96 -29.91 -24.33
CA LEU A 409 4.85 -30.08 -25.28
C LEU A 409 4.92 -31.40 -26.07
N GLU A 410 6.11 -31.80 -26.51
CA GLU A 410 6.32 -33.07 -27.22
C GLU A 410 5.97 -34.29 -26.37
N ASN A 411 6.05 -34.17 -25.04
CA ASN A 411 5.77 -35.24 -24.08
C ASN A 411 4.32 -35.23 -23.56
N ILE A 412 3.48 -34.25 -23.91
CA ILE A 412 2.04 -34.28 -23.57
C ILE A 412 1.34 -35.32 -24.44
N GLY A 413 0.63 -36.27 -23.83
CA GLY A 413 -0.13 -37.32 -24.51
C GLY A 413 -1.19 -36.78 -25.47
N GLU A 414 -1.66 -37.60 -26.42
CA GLU A 414 -2.74 -37.17 -27.34
C GLU A 414 -4.07 -36.96 -26.59
N GLU A 415 -4.27 -37.72 -25.53
CA GLU A 415 -5.42 -37.69 -24.62
C GLU A 415 -5.57 -36.38 -23.83
N ASP A 416 -4.45 -35.69 -23.56
CA ASP A 416 -4.42 -34.43 -22.80
C ASP A 416 -4.48 -33.19 -23.71
N ARG A 417 -4.54 -33.38 -25.03
CA ARG A 417 -4.58 -32.30 -26.02
C ARG A 417 -6.01 -31.99 -26.41
N VAL A 418 -6.48 -30.80 -26.03
CA VAL A 418 -7.79 -30.28 -26.46
C VAL A 418 -7.63 -29.43 -27.72
N THR A 419 -8.35 -29.79 -28.79
CA THR A 419 -8.44 -28.97 -30.01
C THR A 419 -9.81 -28.33 -30.09
N SER A 420 -9.86 -27.01 -30.32
CA SER A 420 -11.09 -26.25 -30.43
C SER A 420 -10.97 -25.15 -31.50
N ASP A 421 -12.07 -24.90 -32.21
CA ASP A 421 -12.18 -23.79 -33.17
C ASP A 421 -12.38 -22.42 -32.47
N GLN A 422 -12.66 -22.43 -31.16
CA GLN A 422 -12.83 -21.25 -30.31
C GLN A 422 -11.89 -21.31 -29.11
N VAL A 423 -11.49 -20.15 -28.59
CA VAL A 423 -10.74 -20.07 -27.33
C VAL A 423 -11.67 -20.54 -26.20
N ILE A 424 -11.21 -21.51 -25.41
CA ILE A 424 -11.93 -22.06 -24.26
C ILE A 424 -11.23 -21.55 -22.99
N SER A 425 -11.99 -21.12 -21.99
CA SER A 425 -11.44 -20.77 -20.68
C SER A 425 -10.96 -22.01 -19.94
N MET A 426 -10.07 -21.84 -18.97
CA MET A 426 -9.43 -22.97 -18.30
C MET A 426 -10.39 -23.90 -17.57
N GLU A 427 -11.44 -23.32 -17.01
CA GLU A 427 -12.48 -23.99 -16.24
C GLU A 427 -13.38 -24.84 -17.15
N ASN A 428 -13.42 -24.55 -18.46
CA ASN A 428 -14.24 -25.28 -19.43
C ASN A 428 -13.46 -26.36 -20.19
N LEU A 429 -12.18 -26.55 -19.88
CA LEU A 429 -11.39 -27.63 -20.44
C LEU A 429 -11.66 -28.94 -19.68
N SER A 430 -11.69 -30.04 -20.42
CA SER A 430 -11.85 -31.40 -19.89
C SER A 430 -10.54 -32.01 -19.38
N VAL A 431 -9.53 -31.19 -19.07
CA VAL A 431 -8.25 -31.63 -18.50
C VAL A 431 -8.52 -32.19 -17.09
N ASN A 432 -7.71 -33.12 -16.57
CA ASN A 432 -7.91 -33.70 -15.24
C ASN A 432 -9.28 -34.42 -15.06
N ASN A 433 -9.65 -35.37 -15.92
CA ASN A 433 -10.91 -36.16 -15.81
C ASN A 433 -12.23 -35.36 -15.85
N ASN A 434 -12.33 -34.33 -16.70
CA ASN A 434 -13.42 -33.34 -16.65
C ASN A 434 -13.43 -32.49 -15.36
N ASN A 435 -12.34 -32.40 -14.61
CA ASN A 435 -12.22 -31.47 -13.49
C ASN A 435 -11.45 -30.22 -13.90
N ASP A 436 -11.41 -29.21 -13.04
CA ASP A 436 -10.64 -28.01 -13.35
C ASP A 436 -9.16 -28.33 -13.39
N CYS A 437 -8.43 -27.44 -14.05
CA CYS A 437 -7.02 -27.25 -13.76
C CYS A 437 -6.97 -26.25 -12.58
N PRO A 438 -6.87 -26.70 -11.31
CA PRO A 438 -6.59 -25.78 -10.22
C PRO A 438 -5.30 -25.05 -10.56
N PRO A 439 -5.15 -23.78 -10.19
CA PRO A 439 -4.41 -22.79 -10.96
C PRO A 439 -3.11 -23.37 -11.53
N CYS A 440 -3.11 -23.58 -12.84
CA CYS A 440 -2.08 -24.31 -13.55
C CYS A 440 -1.68 -23.53 -14.81
N HIS A 441 -0.56 -23.93 -15.39
CA HIS A 441 -0.21 -23.45 -16.72
C HIS A 441 -1.00 -24.23 -17.76
N LEU A 442 -1.90 -23.56 -18.49
CA LEU A 442 -2.47 -24.10 -19.72
C LEU A 442 -1.61 -23.74 -20.92
N MET A 443 -1.39 -24.73 -21.78
CA MET A 443 -0.60 -24.58 -22.99
C MET A 443 -1.53 -24.50 -24.21
N ALA A 444 -1.56 -23.34 -24.87
CA ALA A 444 -2.34 -23.12 -26.09
C ALA A 444 -1.39 -22.98 -27.30
N ASP A 445 -1.47 -23.90 -28.26
CA ASP A 445 -0.84 -23.78 -29.58
C ASP A 445 -1.89 -23.32 -30.62
N ARG A 446 -1.66 -22.19 -31.28
CA ARG A 446 -2.56 -21.66 -32.31
C ARG A 446 -2.00 -21.95 -33.69
N ARG A 447 -2.53 -22.98 -34.36
CA ARG A 447 -2.27 -23.20 -35.80
C ARG A 447 -3.16 -22.30 -36.66
N THR A 448 -2.70 -21.11 -37.03
CA THR A 448 -3.37 -20.30 -38.06
C THR A 448 -2.86 -20.66 -39.46
N SER A 449 -3.76 -21.08 -40.36
CA SER A 449 -3.46 -21.26 -41.80
C SER A 449 -3.48 -19.94 -42.59
N LYS A 450 -3.28 -18.80 -41.93
CA LYS A 450 -3.15 -17.48 -42.57
C LYS A 450 -2.13 -16.65 -41.81
N SER A 451 -1.09 -16.25 -42.54
CA SER A 451 -0.09 -15.28 -42.13
C SER A 451 -0.75 -13.97 -41.69
N ILE A 452 -0.74 -13.71 -40.39
CA ILE A 452 -0.93 -12.40 -39.79
C ILE A 452 0.29 -12.17 -38.89
N PRO A 453 1.06 -11.09 -39.05
CA PRO A 453 2.21 -10.84 -38.20
C PRO A 453 1.73 -10.38 -36.82
N PHE A 454 2.09 -11.14 -35.78
CA PHE A 454 2.10 -10.70 -34.38
C PHE A 454 3.56 -10.55 -33.93
N PRO A 455 3.98 -9.41 -33.33
CA PRO A 455 5.27 -9.32 -32.67
C PRO A 455 5.19 -9.98 -31.28
N TYR A 456 6.08 -10.94 -31.06
CA TYR A 456 6.22 -11.70 -29.82
C TYR A 456 6.77 -10.84 -28.68
N HIS A 457 6.18 -11.02 -27.49
CA HIS A 457 6.77 -10.72 -26.19
C HIS A 457 8.10 -11.47 -25.99
N ARG A 458 9.11 -10.78 -25.47
CA ARG A 458 10.25 -11.40 -24.79
C ARG A 458 9.96 -11.47 -23.30
N PHE A 459 9.74 -12.68 -22.81
CA PHE A 459 10.04 -13.09 -21.44
C PHE A 459 11.41 -13.79 -21.49
N LEU A 460 12.38 -13.29 -20.73
CA LEU A 460 13.53 -14.05 -20.23
C LEU A 460 14.14 -13.27 -19.06
N GLN A 461 14.12 -13.92 -17.90
CA GLN A 461 14.73 -13.49 -16.64
C GLN A 461 16.24 -13.26 -16.79
N PHE A 462 16.79 -12.32 -16.02
CA PHE A 462 18.20 -12.31 -15.64
C PHE A 462 18.30 -12.39 -14.11
N PHE A 463 19.04 -13.40 -13.64
CA PHE A 463 19.60 -13.48 -12.28
C PHE A 463 20.65 -12.39 -12.07
N GLN A 464 20.64 -11.72 -10.92
CA GLN A 464 21.88 -11.30 -10.26
C GLN A 464 21.73 -11.39 -8.73
N LEU A 465 22.57 -12.24 -8.13
CA LEU A 465 22.89 -12.26 -6.71
C LEU A 465 23.51 -10.93 -6.27
N PHE A 466 23.14 -10.41 -5.09
CA PHE A 466 24.13 -9.86 -4.14
C PHE A 466 23.69 -10.11 -2.68
N LYS A 467 24.73 -10.27 -1.85
CA LYS A 467 24.74 -10.78 -0.47
C LYS A 467 24.23 -9.77 0.57
N VAL A 468 23.65 -10.31 1.63
CA VAL A 468 23.33 -9.70 2.94
C VAL A 468 24.64 -9.27 3.67
N ILE A 469 24.73 -8.18 4.46
CA ILE A 469 24.59 -8.03 5.97
C ILE A 469 25.40 -6.73 6.37
N PRO A 470 25.19 -5.95 7.49
CA PRO A 470 24.04 -5.64 8.37
C PRO A 470 23.85 -4.12 8.76
N GLN A 471 22.68 -3.85 9.39
CA GLN A 471 22.46 -3.03 10.61
C GLN A 471 22.39 -1.47 10.63
N PHE A 472 21.36 -1.05 11.38
CA PHE A 472 21.11 0.16 12.23
C PHE A 472 20.27 1.35 11.69
N ASN A 473 18.97 1.32 12.05
CA ASN A 473 18.15 2.22 12.90
C ASN A 473 18.20 3.75 12.73
N MET A 474 17.04 4.42 12.62
CA MET A 474 16.65 5.71 13.25
C MET A 474 15.18 6.07 12.89
N GLU A 475 14.24 5.90 13.85
CA GLU A 475 13.09 6.81 14.07
C GLU A 475 13.65 8.13 14.71
N GLU A 476 12.99 9.30 14.79
CA GLU A 476 11.98 9.54 15.86
C GLU A 476 11.24 10.93 15.94
N VAL A 477 10.98 11.71 14.89
CA VAL A 477 10.31 13.05 14.95
C VAL A 477 9.73 13.19 13.53
N ALA A 478 8.46 13.33 13.27
CA ALA A 478 7.61 14.47 13.46
C ALA A 478 6.22 13.94 13.07
N LEU A 479 5.25 14.08 13.96
CA LEU A 479 3.84 14.45 13.66
C LEU A 479 2.94 14.22 14.88
N ARG A 480 3.44 14.32 16.11
CA ARG A 480 2.52 14.66 17.20
C ARG A 480 2.27 16.15 17.05
N LEU A 481 1.13 16.52 16.47
CA LEU A 481 0.31 17.71 16.75
C LEU A 481 -0.64 17.99 15.57
N CYS A 482 -1.93 17.68 15.76
CA CYS A 482 -3.06 18.61 15.59
C CYS A 482 -4.38 17.84 15.37
N CYS A 483 -5.17 17.75 16.44
CA CYS A 483 -6.56 17.30 16.44
C CYS A 483 -7.52 18.44 16.06
N GLY A 484 -8.64 18.11 15.40
CA GLY A 484 -9.97 18.60 15.81
C GLY A 484 -10.76 19.57 14.92
N ILE A 485 -11.97 19.10 14.53
CA ILE A 485 -13.24 19.79 14.20
C ILE A 485 -13.66 19.83 12.69
N PRO A 486 -14.85 19.28 12.32
CA PRO A 486 -15.34 19.10 10.94
C PRO A 486 -16.38 20.16 10.52
N PHE A 487 -16.50 20.46 9.21
CA PHE A 487 -17.70 21.12 8.64
C PHE A 487 -18.03 20.62 7.23
N LEU A 488 -19.29 20.19 7.05
CA LEU A 488 -19.96 19.86 5.80
C LEU A 488 -20.01 21.05 4.83
N ILE A 489 -19.69 20.84 3.55
CA ILE A 489 -20.22 21.63 2.42
C ILE A 489 -20.59 20.65 1.29
N CYS A 490 -21.81 20.80 0.76
CA CYS A 490 -22.35 20.10 -0.41
C CYS A 490 -21.33 20.02 -1.56
N MET A 491 -21.10 18.81 -2.09
CA MET A 491 -20.39 18.62 -3.35
C MET A 491 -21.28 19.06 -4.52
N ALA A 492 -21.25 20.36 -4.83
CA ALA A 492 -21.17 20.72 -6.25
C ALA A 492 -19.77 20.28 -6.71
N ASP A 493 -19.64 19.74 -7.93
CA ASP A 493 -18.31 19.42 -8.49
C ASP A 493 -17.42 20.67 -8.35
N LEU A 494 -16.41 20.56 -7.49
CA LEU A 494 -15.49 21.66 -7.28
C LEU A 494 -14.78 21.94 -8.61
N PRO A 495 -14.61 23.21 -9.01
CA PRO A 495 -13.94 23.52 -10.26
C PRO A 495 -12.51 22.94 -10.24
N THR A 496 -12.06 22.45 -11.40
CA THR A 496 -10.65 22.08 -11.61
C THR A 496 -9.75 23.31 -11.38
N LEU A 497 -8.43 23.13 -11.20
CA LEU A 497 -7.50 24.28 -11.18
C LEU A 497 -7.67 25.12 -12.45
N TYR A 498 -7.83 24.46 -13.59
CA TYR A 498 -8.02 25.16 -14.86
C TYR A 498 -9.34 25.91 -14.90
N ASP A 499 -10.46 25.31 -14.50
CA ASP A 499 -11.74 26.03 -14.42
C ASP A 499 -11.61 27.22 -13.49
N TYR A 500 -11.04 27.02 -12.29
CA TYR A 500 -10.87 28.08 -11.31
C TYR A 500 -9.98 29.20 -11.83
N TYR A 501 -8.81 28.91 -12.38
CA TYR A 501 -7.85 29.93 -12.79
C TYR A 501 -8.15 30.52 -14.17
N THR A 502 -8.94 29.87 -15.03
CA THR A 502 -9.29 30.38 -16.37
C THR A 502 -10.72 30.88 -16.49
N GLU A 503 -11.53 30.77 -15.42
CA GLU A 503 -12.88 31.34 -15.37
C GLU A 503 -12.86 32.82 -15.76
N GLY A 504 -13.61 33.17 -16.81
CA GLY A 504 -13.67 34.54 -17.33
C GLY A 504 -12.55 34.90 -18.31
N GLY A 505 -11.67 33.96 -18.67
CA GLY A 505 -10.61 34.13 -19.67
C GLY A 505 -9.20 34.16 -19.08
N ILE A 506 -8.19 34.01 -19.95
CA ILE A 506 -6.76 34.04 -19.58
C ILE A 506 -6.20 35.43 -19.90
N TYR A 507 -5.70 36.11 -18.87
CA TYR A 507 -5.20 37.50 -18.91
C TYR A 507 -3.71 37.61 -18.60
N SER A 508 -3.20 36.76 -17.71
CA SER A 508 -1.78 36.69 -17.34
C SER A 508 -1.38 35.28 -16.92
N GLY A 509 -0.08 35.01 -16.99
CA GLY A 509 0.55 33.79 -16.49
C GLY A 509 0.82 33.86 -14.98
N LEU A 510 1.88 33.20 -14.52
CA LEU A 510 2.34 33.31 -13.15
C LEU A 510 3.14 34.60 -12.93
N GLU A 511 2.69 35.43 -12.00
CA GLU A 511 3.28 36.72 -11.65
C GLU A 511 3.75 36.73 -10.19
N THR A 512 4.82 37.47 -9.93
CA THR A 512 5.40 37.63 -8.59
C THR A 512 4.86 38.89 -7.91
N LEU A 513 4.33 38.75 -6.69
CA LEU A 513 4.03 39.85 -5.77
C LEU A 513 4.94 39.74 -4.53
N PRO A 514 5.12 40.80 -3.71
CA PRO A 514 6.10 40.79 -2.62
C PRO A 514 6.04 39.58 -1.68
N ASP A 515 4.84 39.06 -1.40
CA ASP A 515 4.66 37.95 -0.44
C ASP A 515 3.84 36.78 -1.00
N THR A 516 3.53 36.75 -2.31
CA THR A 516 2.73 35.68 -2.90
C THR A 516 2.92 35.58 -4.42
N PHE A 517 2.50 34.45 -4.99
CA PHE A 517 2.34 34.31 -6.43
C PHE A 517 0.91 34.61 -6.84
N GLN A 518 0.73 35.08 -8.07
CA GLN A 518 -0.58 35.28 -8.67
C GLN A 518 -0.61 34.60 -10.03
N LEU A 519 -1.54 33.67 -10.23
CA LEU A 519 -1.79 33.03 -11.53
C LEU A 519 -3.09 33.60 -12.09
N ASN A 520 -3.03 34.21 -13.26
CA ASN A 520 -4.16 34.85 -13.92
C ASN A 520 -5.00 35.75 -12.99
N ARG A 521 -4.32 36.67 -12.29
CA ARG A 521 -4.92 37.61 -11.34
C ARG A 521 -5.54 37.00 -10.07
N LYS A 522 -5.38 35.71 -9.83
CA LYS A 522 -5.81 35.02 -8.60
C LYS A 522 -4.59 34.54 -7.82
N ASN A 523 -4.56 34.79 -6.52
CA ASN A 523 -3.43 34.39 -5.68
C ASN A 523 -3.28 32.86 -5.68
N ILE A 524 -2.04 32.39 -5.65
CA ILE A 524 -1.69 30.97 -5.63
C ILE A 524 -0.50 30.74 -4.70
N THR A 525 -0.56 29.64 -3.96
CA THR A 525 0.60 29.04 -3.30
C THR A 525 0.97 27.80 -4.09
N LEU A 526 2.23 27.70 -4.51
CA LEU A 526 2.70 26.56 -5.28
C LEU A 526 3.11 25.43 -4.33
N PHE A 527 2.42 24.31 -4.44
CA PHE A 527 2.84 23.05 -3.84
C PHE A 527 3.27 22.15 -5.01
N SER A 528 4.58 22.08 -5.23
CA SER A 528 5.20 21.37 -6.35
C SER A 528 5.94 20.12 -5.91
N GLY A 529 5.83 19.03 -6.69
CA GLY A 529 6.63 17.82 -6.51
C GLY A 529 7.34 17.42 -7.80
N ALA A 530 8.59 17.00 -7.70
CA ALA A 530 9.41 16.62 -8.84
C ALA A 530 9.10 15.19 -9.31
N ILE A 531 8.67 15.04 -10.57
CA ILE A 531 8.50 13.75 -11.23
C ILE A 531 9.15 13.86 -12.61
N HIS A 532 10.29 13.20 -12.78
CA HIS A 532 11.05 13.23 -14.02
C HIS A 532 10.57 12.16 -14.98
N TYR A 533 9.91 12.58 -16.06
CA TYR A 533 9.27 11.67 -17.02
C TYR A 533 10.27 10.68 -17.67
N PHE A 534 11.54 11.09 -17.84
CA PHE A 534 12.60 10.24 -18.39
C PHE A 534 13.11 9.15 -17.41
N ARG A 535 12.66 9.16 -16.15
CA ARG A 535 12.95 8.14 -15.14
C ARG A 535 11.75 7.22 -14.85
N VAL A 536 10.58 7.52 -15.41
CA VAL A 536 9.33 6.78 -15.19
C VAL A 536 8.86 6.23 -16.52
N HIS A 537 8.53 4.94 -16.57
CA HIS A 537 7.99 4.35 -17.81
C HIS A 537 6.70 5.08 -18.24
N PRO A 538 6.50 5.39 -19.54
CA PRO A 538 5.37 6.19 -20.03
C PRO A 538 3.98 5.73 -19.59
N GLU A 539 3.77 4.42 -19.52
CA GLU A 539 2.52 3.82 -19.03
C GLU A 539 2.20 4.18 -17.57
N TYR A 540 3.19 4.56 -16.77
CA TYR A 540 3.02 4.97 -15.38
C TYR A 540 2.97 6.49 -15.18
N TRP A 541 3.19 7.32 -16.21
CA TRP A 541 3.18 8.78 -16.06
C TRP A 541 1.87 9.29 -15.45
N ARG A 542 0.74 8.88 -16.03
CA ARG A 542 -0.59 9.28 -15.55
C ARG A 542 -0.81 8.85 -14.10
N ASP A 543 -0.42 7.62 -13.76
CA ASP A 543 -0.54 7.11 -12.39
C ASP A 543 0.26 7.96 -11.38
N ARG A 544 1.52 8.26 -11.68
CA ARG A 544 2.36 9.06 -10.75
C ARG A 544 1.86 10.50 -10.64
N LEU A 545 1.43 11.11 -11.74
CA LEU A 545 0.82 12.44 -11.75
C LEU A 545 -0.47 12.47 -10.93
N ARG A 546 -1.36 11.49 -11.10
CA ARG A 546 -2.59 11.38 -10.31
C ARG A 546 -2.32 11.24 -8.82
N LYS A 547 -1.32 10.44 -8.44
CA LYS A 547 -0.90 10.29 -7.03
C LYS A 547 -0.35 11.59 -6.46
N LEU A 548 0.44 12.33 -7.22
CA LEU A 548 0.93 13.65 -6.82
C LEU A 548 -0.24 14.63 -6.60
N ARG A 549 -1.19 14.68 -7.54
CA ARG A 549 -2.41 15.50 -7.39
C ARG A 549 -3.23 15.11 -6.17
N ALA A 550 -3.43 13.80 -5.95
CA ALA A 550 -4.16 13.27 -4.81
C ALA A 550 -3.47 13.54 -3.45
N ALA A 551 -2.14 13.66 -3.43
CA ALA A 551 -1.38 14.06 -2.25
C ALA A 551 -1.55 15.56 -1.88
N GLY A 552 -2.31 16.33 -2.67
CA GLY A 552 -2.63 17.74 -2.41
C GLY A 552 -1.75 18.74 -3.16
N PHE A 553 -0.81 18.27 -3.98
CA PHE A 553 -0.01 19.13 -4.83
C PHE A 553 -0.86 19.73 -5.95
N ASN A 554 -0.56 20.97 -6.33
CA ASN A 554 -1.22 21.65 -7.46
C ASN A 554 -0.32 21.76 -8.68
N THR A 555 0.96 21.43 -8.53
CA THR A 555 1.98 21.62 -9.56
C THR A 555 2.88 20.39 -9.60
N VAL A 556 3.28 19.96 -10.79
CA VAL A 556 4.38 19.00 -11.00
C VAL A 556 5.57 19.75 -11.61
N GLU A 557 6.78 19.38 -11.22
CA GLU A 557 7.98 19.84 -11.90
C GLU A 557 8.75 18.70 -12.58
N THR A 558 9.42 19.04 -13.69
CA THR A 558 10.35 18.11 -14.35
C THR A 558 11.49 18.82 -15.07
N TYR A 559 12.67 18.18 -15.03
CA TYR A 559 13.79 18.48 -15.92
C TYR A 559 13.57 17.97 -17.34
N VAL A 560 14.36 18.49 -18.28
CA VAL A 560 14.44 18.02 -19.67
C VAL A 560 15.91 17.72 -20.03
N PRO A 561 16.32 16.44 -20.10
CA PRO A 561 17.73 16.06 -20.26
C PRO A 561 18.18 16.21 -21.73
N TRP A 562 19.08 17.16 -21.99
CA TRP A 562 19.60 17.41 -23.35
C TRP A 562 20.27 16.17 -23.95
N ASN A 563 21.06 15.43 -23.18
CA ASN A 563 21.76 14.24 -23.66
C ASN A 563 20.85 13.13 -24.21
N LEU A 564 19.64 12.97 -23.67
CA LEU A 564 18.68 12.01 -24.21
C LEU A 564 17.94 12.55 -25.43
N HIS A 565 17.68 13.86 -25.47
CA HIS A 565 17.02 14.50 -26.60
C HIS A 565 17.92 14.78 -27.80
N GLU A 566 19.24 14.80 -27.60
CA GLU A 566 20.25 14.90 -28.66
C GLU A 566 21.40 13.89 -28.39
N PRO A 567 21.12 12.57 -28.48
CA PRO A 567 22.10 11.53 -28.14
C PRO A 567 23.29 11.51 -29.12
N GLU A 568 23.05 11.92 -30.36
CA GLU A 568 24.08 12.18 -31.36
C GLU A 568 23.96 13.63 -31.83
N GLN A 569 25.11 14.24 -32.14
CA GLN A 569 25.17 15.63 -32.57
C GLN A 569 24.23 15.89 -33.77
N ASP A 570 23.35 16.88 -33.63
CA ASP A 570 22.33 17.31 -34.57
C ASP A 570 21.23 16.24 -34.88
N VAL A 571 21.11 15.18 -34.06
CA VAL A 571 20.05 14.15 -34.14
C VAL A 571 19.14 14.26 -32.91
N PHE A 572 17.90 14.71 -33.13
CA PHE A 572 16.96 15.00 -32.03
C PHE A 572 15.84 13.96 -31.91
N ASP A 573 15.43 13.64 -30.68
CA ASP A 573 14.30 12.76 -30.38
C ASP A 573 13.38 13.38 -29.32
N PHE A 574 12.08 13.44 -29.63
CA PHE A 574 11.03 13.93 -28.73
C PHE A 574 9.82 12.98 -28.72
N GLY A 575 10.07 11.67 -28.69
CA GLY A 575 9.01 10.66 -28.68
C GLY A 575 8.81 9.90 -30.00
N LYS A 576 9.64 10.17 -31.02
CA LYS A 576 9.44 9.70 -32.41
C LYS A 576 10.72 9.19 -33.09
N GLY A 577 11.80 9.06 -32.34
CA GLY A 577 13.04 8.44 -32.79
C GLY A 577 12.93 6.92 -32.87
N ASN A 578 14.01 6.30 -33.37
CA ASN A 578 14.10 4.86 -33.60
C ASN A 578 14.97 4.14 -32.55
N ASN A 579 15.00 4.64 -31.31
CA ASN A 579 15.76 4.05 -30.21
C ASN A 579 14.84 3.67 -29.04
N ASP A 580 15.31 2.78 -28.17
CA ASP A 580 14.51 2.24 -27.06
C ASP A 580 14.12 3.30 -26.01
N MET A 581 14.89 4.39 -25.90
CA MET A 581 14.55 5.51 -25.03
C MET A 581 13.48 6.41 -25.62
N SER A 582 13.19 6.31 -26.92
CA SER A 582 12.30 7.25 -27.62
C SER A 582 10.93 7.36 -26.96
N MET A 583 10.36 6.24 -26.50
CA MET A 583 9.06 6.25 -25.84
C MET A 583 9.03 7.10 -24.56
N PHE A 584 10.15 7.26 -23.88
CA PHE A 584 10.30 8.09 -22.69
C PHE A 584 10.44 9.57 -23.04
N LEU A 585 10.75 9.95 -24.29
CA LEU A 585 11.14 11.32 -24.65
C LEU A 585 9.99 12.18 -25.19
N ASP A 586 8.75 11.69 -25.13
CA ASP A 586 7.56 12.48 -25.47
C ASP A 586 7.16 13.41 -24.32
N VAL A 587 7.98 14.44 -24.09
CA VAL A 587 7.75 15.46 -23.04
C VAL A 587 6.44 16.22 -23.25
N VAL A 588 6.00 16.42 -24.50
CA VAL A 588 4.72 17.09 -24.81
C VAL A 588 3.54 16.25 -24.34
N LYS A 589 3.57 14.94 -24.58
CA LYS A 589 2.55 14.01 -24.06
C LYS A 589 2.55 14.00 -22.54
N TYR A 590 3.71 13.97 -21.89
CA TYR A 590 3.81 14.03 -20.43
C TYR A 590 3.15 15.29 -19.84
N ILE A 591 3.44 16.46 -20.43
CA ILE A 591 2.86 17.74 -20.00
C ILE A 591 1.35 17.76 -20.18
N LYS A 592 0.83 17.23 -21.30
CA LYS A 592 -0.62 17.13 -21.53
C LYS A 592 -1.30 16.20 -20.53
N LEU A 593 -0.67 15.09 -20.18
CA LEU A 593 -1.16 14.20 -19.13
C LEU A 593 -1.22 14.91 -17.78
N ALA A 594 -0.25 15.76 -17.45
CA ALA A 594 -0.30 16.57 -16.23
C ALA A 594 -1.49 17.53 -16.23
N GLN A 595 -1.78 18.17 -17.38
CA GLN A 595 -2.97 19.01 -17.53
C GLN A 595 -4.27 18.21 -17.34
N GLU A 596 -4.37 17.04 -17.94
CA GLU A 596 -5.53 16.14 -17.81
C GLU A 596 -5.74 15.64 -16.37
N GLU A 597 -4.67 15.47 -15.61
CA GLU A 597 -4.71 15.13 -14.17
C GLU A 597 -4.80 16.37 -13.26
N ASP A 598 -5.23 17.51 -13.82
CA ASP A 598 -5.47 18.77 -13.11
C ASP A 598 -4.24 19.28 -12.34
N LEU A 599 -3.05 19.20 -12.93
CA LEU A 599 -1.80 19.75 -12.39
C LEU A 599 -1.28 20.87 -13.29
N LEU A 600 -0.78 21.95 -12.67
CA LEU A 600 0.07 22.93 -13.33
C LEU A 600 1.49 22.37 -13.50
N VAL A 601 2.30 22.95 -14.38
CA VAL A 601 3.65 22.43 -14.68
C VAL A 601 4.73 23.51 -14.55
N ILE A 602 5.81 23.17 -13.83
CA ILE A 602 7.08 23.88 -13.86
C ILE A 602 8.06 23.07 -14.72
N LEU A 603 8.60 23.68 -15.77
CA LEU A 603 9.58 23.03 -16.64
C LEU A 603 10.98 23.54 -16.35
N ARG A 604 11.95 22.62 -16.35
CA ARG A 604 13.35 22.94 -16.08
C ARG A 604 14.23 22.48 -17.28
N PRO A 605 14.13 23.15 -18.45
CA PRO A 605 14.76 22.69 -19.69
C PRO A 605 16.15 23.29 -19.96
N SER A 606 16.85 23.75 -18.91
CA SER A 606 18.19 24.33 -19.05
C SER A 606 19.20 23.32 -19.61
N PRO A 607 20.28 23.78 -20.28
CA PRO A 607 21.32 22.88 -20.82
C PRO A 607 21.95 21.98 -19.75
N TYR A 608 22.15 22.53 -18.54
CA TYR A 608 22.53 21.79 -17.35
C TYR A 608 21.34 21.70 -16.41
N ILE A 609 20.96 20.48 -16.05
CA ILE A 609 19.83 20.20 -15.16
C ILE A 609 20.27 19.68 -13.80
N CYS A 610 21.54 19.32 -13.63
CA CYS A 610 21.97 18.48 -12.51
C CYS A 610 21.17 17.16 -12.51
N SER A 611 20.36 16.89 -11.48
CA SER A 611 19.55 15.67 -11.32
C SER A 611 20.40 14.40 -11.16
N GLU A 612 21.65 14.51 -10.69
CA GLU A 612 22.58 13.38 -10.55
C GLU A 612 22.66 12.54 -11.84
N TRP A 613 22.58 13.23 -12.98
CA TRP A 613 22.50 12.62 -14.29
C TRP A 613 23.82 12.75 -15.03
N ASP A 614 24.07 11.83 -15.97
CA ASP A 614 25.31 11.79 -16.73
C ASP A 614 25.60 13.16 -17.38
N PHE A 615 26.80 13.67 -17.10
CA PHE A 615 27.29 14.99 -17.49
C PHE A 615 26.30 16.15 -17.22
N GLY A 616 25.51 16.06 -16.14
CA GLY A 616 24.53 17.07 -15.73
C GLY A 616 23.37 17.24 -16.72
N GLY A 617 23.13 16.23 -17.55
CA GLY A 617 22.16 16.27 -18.65
C GLY A 617 22.71 16.80 -19.96
N MET A 618 23.97 17.23 -20.04
CA MET A 618 24.58 17.67 -21.30
C MET A 618 25.08 16.48 -22.13
N PRO A 619 25.02 16.53 -23.47
CA PRO A 619 25.53 15.44 -24.30
C PRO A 619 27.05 15.30 -24.24
N SER A 620 27.55 14.07 -24.04
CA SER A 620 29.00 13.79 -23.95
C SER A 620 29.78 14.10 -25.23
N TRP A 621 29.12 14.15 -26.39
CA TRP A 621 29.75 14.55 -27.65
C TRP A 621 30.22 16.01 -27.67
N LEU A 622 29.74 16.86 -26.75
CA LEU A 622 30.27 18.22 -26.56
C LEU A 622 31.76 18.22 -26.18
N LEU A 623 32.24 17.16 -25.51
CA LEU A 623 33.64 17.00 -25.11
C LEU A 623 34.58 16.78 -26.30
N ARG A 624 34.05 16.55 -27.51
CA ARG A 624 34.84 16.38 -28.73
C ARG A 624 35.30 17.70 -29.35
N PHE A 625 34.76 18.85 -28.91
CA PHE A 625 35.15 20.17 -29.40
C PHE A 625 36.38 20.67 -28.62
N PRO A 626 37.56 20.79 -29.26
CA PRO A 626 38.76 21.23 -28.57
C PRO A 626 38.58 22.65 -28.01
N GLY A 627 38.83 22.81 -26.71
CA GLY A 627 38.75 24.11 -26.04
C GLY A 627 37.33 24.62 -25.74
N LEU A 628 36.29 23.81 -25.96
CA LEU A 628 34.93 24.14 -25.56
C LEU A 628 34.83 24.17 -24.02
N VAL A 629 34.21 25.23 -23.50
CA VAL A 629 33.94 25.39 -22.06
C VAL A 629 32.43 25.38 -21.85
N VAL A 630 31.93 24.30 -21.25
CA VAL A 630 30.49 24.17 -20.95
C VAL A 630 30.06 25.19 -19.90
N ARG A 631 28.77 25.53 -19.90
CA ARG A 631 28.16 26.47 -18.95
C ARG A 631 28.89 27.83 -18.92
N SER A 632 29.24 28.36 -20.09
CA SER A 632 29.96 29.63 -20.24
C SER A 632 29.51 30.41 -21.49
N SER A 633 29.95 31.65 -21.64
CA SER A 633 29.73 32.48 -22.84
C SER A 633 30.70 32.16 -23.99
N GLU A 634 31.43 31.05 -23.92
CA GLU A 634 32.24 30.56 -25.03
C GLU A 634 31.35 30.23 -26.24
N GLN A 635 31.72 30.76 -27.40
CA GLN A 635 30.84 30.80 -28.57
C GLN A 635 30.46 29.41 -29.09
N GLN A 636 31.37 28.43 -29.08
CA GLN A 636 31.02 27.08 -29.54
C GLN A 636 29.96 26.44 -28.64
N PHE A 637 30.03 26.65 -27.32
CA PHE A 637 28.99 26.20 -26.41
C PHE A 637 27.66 26.93 -26.65
N LEU A 638 27.68 28.27 -26.76
CA LEU A 638 26.48 29.07 -27.04
C LEU A 638 25.79 28.65 -28.35
N ASP A 639 26.57 28.40 -29.40
CA ASP A 639 26.06 27.94 -30.69
C ASP A 639 25.36 26.57 -30.57
N ARG A 640 25.87 25.67 -29.71
CA ARG A 640 25.27 24.37 -29.43
C ARG A 640 23.99 24.47 -28.61
N VAL A 641 24.01 25.30 -27.57
CA VAL A 641 22.80 25.59 -26.77
C VAL A 641 21.71 26.18 -27.64
N SER A 642 22.04 27.14 -28.51
CA SER A 642 21.04 27.73 -29.41
C SER A 642 20.46 26.69 -30.37
N LYS A 643 21.29 25.81 -30.95
CA LYS A 643 20.78 24.72 -31.80
C LYS A 643 19.80 23.80 -31.08
N TYR A 644 20.10 23.43 -29.83
CA TYR A 644 19.20 22.62 -29.00
C TYR A 644 17.91 23.37 -28.69
N ASN A 645 17.99 24.63 -28.24
CA ASN A 645 16.82 25.46 -27.93
C ASN A 645 15.93 25.73 -29.15
N ASN A 646 16.51 25.88 -30.34
CA ASN A 646 15.78 25.99 -31.62
C ASN A 646 14.92 24.75 -31.94
N LYS A 647 15.20 23.61 -31.31
CA LYS A 647 14.40 22.38 -31.42
C LYS A 647 13.45 22.20 -30.24
N LEU A 648 13.95 22.43 -29.04
CA LEU A 648 13.21 22.14 -27.81
C LEU A 648 12.13 23.19 -27.51
N LEU A 649 12.49 24.46 -27.40
CA LEU A 649 11.58 25.51 -26.90
C LEU A 649 10.30 25.68 -27.74
N PRO A 650 10.32 25.54 -29.08
CA PRO A 650 9.09 25.56 -29.87
C PRO A 650 8.04 24.51 -29.46
N LEU A 651 8.44 23.38 -28.84
CA LEU A 651 7.51 22.35 -28.38
C LEU A 651 6.63 22.82 -27.22
N PHE A 652 7.12 23.77 -26.43
CA PHE A 652 6.41 24.30 -25.25
C PHE A 652 5.59 25.53 -25.56
N LYS A 653 5.74 26.11 -26.76
CA LYS A 653 5.12 27.37 -27.16
C LYS A 653 3.61 27.40 -26.88
N ASP A 654 2.88 26.34 -27.24
CA ASP A 654 1.42 26.25 -27.05
C ASP A 654 1.00 25.57 -25.74
N LEU A 655 1.97 25.11 -24.93
CA LEU A 655 1.74 24.49 -23.62
C LEU A 655 1.83 25.50 -22.47
N GLN A 656 2.15 26.76 -22.77
CA GLN A 656 2.18 27.85 -21.81
C GLN A 656 0.76 28.17 -21.30
N PHE A 657 0.64 28.48 -20.01
CA PHE A 657 -0.61 28.82 -19.36
C PHE A 657 -1.33 30.01 -20.02
N THR A 658 -0.58 31.06 -20.36
CA THR A 658 -1.06 32.22 -21.12
C THR A 658 -1.70 31.88 -22.47
N ARG A 659 -1.54 30.64 -22.95
CA ARG A 659 -2.08 30.13 -24.22
C ARG A 659 -3.01 28.93 -24.02
N GLY A 660 -3.42 28.66 -22.78
CA GLY A 660 -4.35 27.59 -22.42
C GLY A 660 -3.71 26.24 -22.09
N GLY A 661 -2.38 26.17 -22.03
CA GLY A 661 -1.66 24.98 -21.56
C GLY A 661 -1.41 24.96 -20.04
N PRO A 662 -0.68 23.96 -19.53
CA PRO A 662 -0.45 23.80 -18.10
C PRO A 662 0.83 24.46 -17.57
N VAL A 663 1.74 24.91 -18.42
CA VAL A 663 3.08 25.35 -18.01
C VAL A 663 3.05 26.78 -17.49
N ILE A 664 3.48 26.99 -16.25
CA ILE A 664 3.41 28.28 -15.54
C ILE A 664 4.77 28.93 -15.26
N ALA A 665 5.88 28.17 -15.35
CA ALA A 665 7.22 28.70 -15.12
C ALA A 665 8.30 27.85 -15.80
N PHE A 666 9.44 28.48 -16.11
CA PHE A 666 10.61 27.87 -16.73
C PHE A 666 11.90 28.19 -15.99
N GLN A 667 12.69 27.17 -15.65
CA GLN A 667 14.05 27.36 -15.18
C GLN A 667 14.99 27.60 -16.35
N ILE A 668 15.79 28.66 -16.29
CA ILE A 668 16.79 28.95 -17.34
C ILE A 668 18.15 28.32 -17.07
N GLU A 669 18.50 28.07 -15.79
CA GLU A 669 19.75 27.41 -15.37
C GLU A 669 19.63 26.87 -13.93
N ASN A 670 20.31 25.76 -13.64
CA ASN A 670 20.32 25.11 -12.33
C ASN A 670 21.68 25.17 -11.65
N GLU A 671 21.75 25.60 -10.40
CA GLU A 671 22.96 25.59 -9.55
C GLU A 671 24.20 26.18 -10.24
N TYR A 672 24.03 27.34 -10.87
CA TYR A 672 25.12 28.01 -11.56
C TYR A 672 26.13 28.60 -10.58
N GLY A 673 25.65 29.08 -9.42
CA GLY A 673 26.48 29.64 -8.37
C GLY A 673 27.51 28.65 -7.81
N GLY A 674 27.22 27.35 -7.88
CA GLY A 674 28.16 26.28 -7.48
C GLY A 674 29.43 26.21 -8.34
N LEU A 675 29.43 26.73 -9.57
CA LEU A 675 30.65 26.81 -10.39
C LEU A 675 31.71 27.74 -9.79
N VAL A 676 31.35 28.64 -8.88
CA VAL A 676 32.31 29.61 -8.31
C VAL A 676 33.06 29.05 -7.10
N GLU A 677 32.62 27.93 -6.53
CA GLU A 677 33.35 27.23 -5.48
C GLU A 677 34.69 26.63 -5.98
N ASP A 678 34.83 26.39 -7.28
CA ASP A 678 36.07 25.92 -7.90
C ASP A 678 37.05 27.05 -8.30
N GLY A 679 36.67 28.32 -8.06
CA GLY A 679 37.45 29.51 -8.41
C GLY A 679 37.20 30.05 -9.83
N SER A 680 36.24 29.49 -10.57
CA SER A 680 35.83 30.01 -11.88
C SER A 680 35.11 31.36 -11.77
N PRO A 681 35.35 32.31 -12.69
CA PRO A 681 34.64 33.59 -12.69
C PRO A 681 33.16 33.40 -13.07
N VAL A 682 32.26 34.13 -12.39
CA VAL A 682 30.84 34.20 -12.78
C VAL A 682 30.73 34.75 -14.19
N ASP A 683 30.24 33.93 -15.12
CA ASP A 683 29.91 34.41 -16.45
C ASP A 683 28.43 34.76 -16.54
N THR A 684 28.09 35.99 -16.18
CA THR A 684 26.71 36.49 -16.23
C THR A 684 26.18 36.62 -17.66
N LYS A 685 27.07 36.74 -18.67
CA LYS A 685 26.66 36.83 -20.07
C LYS A 685 26.04 35.52 -20.56
N TYR A 686 26.49 34.39 -20.03
CA TYR A 686 25.88 33.10 -20.29
C TYR A 686 24.44 33.03 -19.77
N LEU A 687 24.20 33.46 -18.53
CA LEU A 687 22.85 33.50 -17.95
C LEU A 687 21.92 34.47 -18.70
N GLU A 688 22.44 35.65 -19.08
CA GLU A 688 21.71 36.61 -19.93
C GLU A 688 21.36 36.00 -21.28
N PHE A 689 22.29 35.27 -21.90
CA PHE A 689 22.04 34.55 -23.16
C PHE A 689 20.95 33.50 -23.01
N LEU A 690 20.92 32.71 -21.93
CA LEU A 690 19.86 31.73 -21.71
C LEU A 690 18.49 32.40 -21.58
N ARG A 691 18.38 33.45 -20.75
CA ARG A 691 17.15 34.24 -20.64
C ARG A 691 16.69 34.72 -22.03
N ASP A 692 17.60 35.29 -22.80
CA ASP A 692 17.30 35.86 -24.10
C ASP A 692 16.91 34.79 -25.12
N GLU A 693 17.47 33.58 -25.07
CA GLU A 693 17.04 32.44 -25.88
C GLU A 693 15.60 32.02 -25.56
N PHE A 694 15.19 32.00 -24.29
CA PHE A 694 13.79 31.69 -23.92
C PHE A 694 12.83 32.76 -24.46
N LEU A 695 13.15 34.03 -24.26
CA LEU A 695 12.33 35.16 -24.75
C LEU A 695 12.23 35.17 -26.28
N LYS A 696 13.34 34.91 -26.98
CA LYS A 696 13.41 34.82 -28.45
C LYS A 696 12.53 33.71 -29.03
N HIS A 697 12.28 32.64 -28.26
CA HIS A 697 11.41 31.52 -28.67
C HIS A 697 9.95 31.68 -28.20
N ASP A 698 9.54 32.90 -27.87
CA ASP A 698 8.20 33.25 -27.38
C ASP A 698 7.81 32.54 -26.08
N ILE A 699 8.77 32.25 -25.19
CA ILE A 699 8.49 31.85 -23.82
C ILE A 699 8.22 33.12 -23.00
N VAL A 700 7.00 33.23 -22.48
CA VAL A 700 6.47 34.43 -21.80
C VAL A 700 6.07 34.16 -20.35
N GLU A 701 6.06 32.91 -19.92
CA GLU A 701 5.83 32.54 -18.53
C GLU A 701 7.02 32.93 -17.63
N LEU A 702 6.83 32.85 -16.31
CA LEU A 702 7.84 33.23 -15.33
C LEU A 702 9.17 32.48 -15.54
N LEU A 703 10.26 33.22 -15.73
CA LEU A 703 11.61 32.66 -15.76
C LEU A 703 12.24 32.69 -14.37
N PHE A 704 12.95 31.62 -14.00
CA PHE A 704 13.67 31.55 -12.73
C PHE A 704 15.05 30.85 -12.82
N THR A 705 15.91 31.10 -11.84
CA THR A 705 17.14 30.34 -11.54
C THR A 705 17.06 29.75 -10.14
N SER A 706 17.82 28.69 -9.87
CA SER A 706 17.82 28.05 -8.55
C SER A 706 19.22 27.76 -8.06
N ASP A 707 19.52 28.21 -6.85
CA ASP A 707 20.82 28.08 -6.20
C ASP A 707 20.63 28.00 -4.67
N ASN A 708 21.66 27.53 -3.96
CA ASN A 708 21.68 27.62 -2.50
C ASN A 708 21.93 29.08 -2.04
N PRO A 709 21.01 29.70 -1.27
CA PRO A 709 21.17 31.10 -0.87
C PRO A 709 22.40 31.39 0.00
N SER A 710 22.69 30.57 1.01
CA SER A 710 23.80 30.82 1.92
C SER A 710 25.17 30.51 1.32
N MET A 711 25.26 29.46 0.49
CA MET A 711 26.51 29.06 -0.16
C MET A 711 26.84 29.91 -1.38
N HIS A 712 25.84 30.22 -2.20
CA HIS A 712 26.09 30.82 -3.52
C HIS A 712 25.57 32.27 -3.64
N GLY A 713 24.79 32.77 -2.68
CA GLY A 713 24.33 34.15 -2.67
C GLY A 713 23.58 34.55 -3.95
N GLU A 714 24.01 35.65 -4.59
CA GLU A 714 23.43 36.18 -5.83
C GLU A 714 24.19 35.71 -7.09
N THR A 715 25.12 34.76 -6.95
CA THR A 715 26.09 34.38 -8.00
C THR A 715 25.41 33.79 -9.25
N GLY A 716 24.34 33.03 -9.08
CA GLY A 716 23.50 32.49 -10.16
C GLY A 716 22.27 33.35 -10.49
N ALA A 717 22.16 34.57 -9.93
CA ALA A 717 21.03 35.46 -10.15
C ALA A 717 21.29 36.43 -11.30
N ILE A 718 20.24 36.75 -12.07
CA ILE A 718 20.26 37.80 -13.08
C ILE A 718 19.01 38.67 -13.05
N ALA A 719 19.12 39.89 -13.57
CA ALA A 719 18.01 40.83 -13.64
C ALA A 719 16.86 40.30 -14.53
N GLY A 720 15.63 40.49 -14.05
CA GLY A 720 14.40 40.10 -14.74
C GLY A 720 14.00 38.63 -14.55
N VAL A 721 14.75 37.86 -13.77
CA VAL A 721 14.51 36.44 -13.49
C VAL A 721 14.26 36.26 -11.99
N LEU A 722 13.35 35.36 -11.59
CA LEU A 722 13.11 35.05 -10.18
C LEU A 722 14.25 34.17 -9.64
N GLN A 723 14.78 34.48 -8.46
CA GLN A 723 15.71 33.58 -7.79
C GLN A 723 14.93 32.62 -6.89
N THR A 724 15.23 31.34 -6.93
CA THR A 724 14.67 30.31 -6.03
C THR A 724 15.76 29.62 -5.23
N ALA A 725 15.39 28.99 -4.13
CA ALA A 725 16.35 28.37 -3.20
C ALA A 725 16.43 26.86 -3.35
N ASN A 726 17.66 26.33 -3.24
CA ASN A 726 17.97 24.91 -3.06
C ASN A 726 18.57 24.68 -1.66
N PHE A 727 17.98 23.81 -0.84
CA PHE A 727 18.56 23.41 0.44
C PHE A 727 17.91 22.16 1.02
N GLN A 728 18.64 21.49 1.93
CA GLN A 728 18.11 20.40 2.75
C GLN A 728 17.67 20.85 4.14
N VAL A 729 18.41 21.80 4.73
CA VAL A 729 18.30 22.15 6.16
C VAL A 729 18.28 23.67 6.37
N ASN A 730 17.90 24.09 7.57
CA ASN A 730 17.85 25.50 7.99
C ASN A 730 16.96 26.42 7.11
N PRO A 731 15.69 26.05 6.86
CA PRO A 731 14.80 26.81 5.98
C PRO A 731 14.68 28.29 6.39
N GLU A 732 14.64 28.58 7.69
CA GLU A 732 14.56 29.95 8.21
C GLU A 732 15.77 30.79 7.79
N ASN A 733 16.98 30.23 7.87
CA ASN A 733 18.20 30.92 7.46
C ASN A 733 18.19 31.14 5.95
N GLU A 734 18.01 30.08 5.17
CA GLU A 734 18.07 30.12 3.71
C GLU A 734 17.02 31.07 3.12
N LEU A 735 15.77 30.98 3.59
CA LEU A 735 14.69 31.85 3.15
C LEU A 735 14.87 33.30 3.61
N SER A 736 15.45 33.53 4.79
CA SER A 736 15.78 34.90 5.24
C SER A 736 16.89 35.55 4.40
N ILE A 737 17.86 34.74 3.94
CA ILE A 737 18.92 35.18 3.04
C ILE A 737 18.33 35.49 1.67
N LEU A 738 17.50 34.57 1.13
CA LEU A 738 16.81 34.79 -0.14
C LEU A 738 15.94 36.06 -0.11
N LYS A 739 15.20 36.32 0.98
CA LYS A 739 14.38 37.54 1.14
C LYS A 739 15.22 38.81 1.17
N LYS A 740 16.48 38.76 1.61
CA LYS A 740 17.38 39.93 1.57
C LYS A 740 17.82 40.25 0.14
N PHE A 741 18.04 39.25 -0.71
CA PHE A 741 18.42 39.44 -2.11
C PHE A 741 17.26 39.93 -2.96
N GLN A 742 16.02 39.53 -2.64
CA GLN A 742 14.83 39.93 -3.40
C GLN A 742 13.64 40.28 -2.49
N PRO A 743 13.69 41.42 -1.77
CA PRO A 743 12.69 41.78 -0.75
C PRO A 743 11.27 41.93 -1.30
N ASP A 744 11.14 42.32 -2.57
CA ASP A 744 9.85 42.57 -3.24
C ASP A 744 9.38 41.40 -4.11
N LYS A 745 9.92 40.20 -3.91
CA LYS A 745 9.53 38.97 -4.63
C LYS A 745 9.11 37.87 -3.65
N PRO A 746 8.24 36.93 -4.08
CA PRO A 746 7.82 35.81 -3.25
C PRO A 746 8.99 34.85 -3.07
N LEU A 747 8.97 34.12 -1.96
CA LEU A 747 9.95 33.09 -1.67
C LEU A 747 9.48 31.76 -2.24
N MET A 748 10.40 31.03 -2.87
CA MET A 748 10.15 29.69 -3.40
C MET A 748 11.38 28.83 -3.15
N VAL A 749 11.14 27.66 -2.57
CA VAL A 749 12.11 26.58 -2.51
C VAL A 749 11.86 25.72 -3.74
N MET A 750 12.83 25.66 -4.64
CA MET A 750 12.71 24.86 -5.87
C MET A 750 13.19 23.44 -5.60
N GLU A 751 14.30 23.29 -4.89
CA GLU A 751 14.80 22.00 -4.46
C GLU A 751 14.86 21.94 -2.94
N PHE A 752 13.88 21.25 -2.37
CA PHE A 752 13.94 20.77 -1.01
C PHE A 752 14.26 19.26 -1.05
N TRP A 753 15.49 18.90 -0.71
CA TRP A 753 15.95 17.51 -0.80
C TRP A 753 15.39 16.69 0.37
N ALA A 754 14.24 16.06 0.15
CA ALA A 754 13.56 15.21 1.15
C ALA A 754 14.30 13.88 1.45
N GLY A 755 15.35 13.57 0.70
CA GLY A 755 16.23 12.41 0.84
C GLY A 755 17.54 12.64 0.08
N TRP A 756 18.45 11.66 0.11
CA TRP A 756 19.72 11.71 -0.63
C TRP A 756 19.91 10.48 -1.51
N PHE A 757 20.72 10.59 -2.56
CA PHE A 757 20.99 9.51 -3.50
C PHE A 757 22.06 8.54 -3.00
N ASP A 758 21.96 7.29 -3.42
CA ASP A 758 22.91 6.24 -3.05
C ASP A 758 24.13 6.18 -3.97
N HIS A 759 25.28 5.87 -3.37
CA HIS A 759 26.47 5.48 -4.09
C HIS A 759 26.72 3.98 -3.97
N TRP A 760 27.36 3.43 -4.99
CA TRP A 760 27.88 2.07 -4.93
C TRP A 760 28.81 1.90 -3.73
N PHE A 761 28.67 0.79 -3.01
CA PHE A 761 29.44 0.44 -1.81
C PHE A 761 29.16 1.30 -0.56
N GLU A 762 28.22 2.23 -0.63
CA GLU A 762 27.73 2.97 0.53
C GLU A 762 26.44 2.33 1.07
N LYS A 763 26.14 2.58 2.34
CA LYS A 763 24.84 2.20 2.91
C LYS A 763 23.75 3.07 2.29
N HIS A 764 22.55 2.51 2.16
CA HIS A 764 21.37 3.26 1.70
C HIS A 764 21.19 4.52 2.57
N HIS A 765 21.10 5.68 1.93
CA HIS A 765 20.88 6.95 2.63
C HIS A 765 19.46 6.99 3.17
N THR A 766 19.36 7.06 4.50
CA THR A 766 18.08 7.22 5.20
C THR A 766 17.99 8.64 5.75
N THR A 767 16.92 9.37 5.40
CA THR A 767 16.55 10.63 6.04
C THR A 767 15.37 10.34 6.97
N THR A 768 15.53 10.67 8.25
CA THR A 768 14.45 10.52 9.24
C THR A 768 13.37 11.57 8.96
N VAL A 769 12.16 11.38 9.50
CA VAL A 769 11.04 12.33 9.31
C VAL A 769 11.27 13.67 10.07
N GLU A 770 12.37 13.75 10.84
CA GLU A 770 12.73 14.81 11.79
C GLU A 770 13.35 16.01 11.09
#